data_AF-A0A089ZQJ4-F1
#
_entry.id   AF-A0A089ZQJ4-F1
#
_cell.length_a   1.000
_cell.length_b   1.000
_cell.length_c   1.000
_cell.angle_alpha   90.00
_cell.angle_beta   90.00
_cell.angle_gamma   90.00
#
_symmetry.space_group_name_H-M   'P 1'
#
loop_
_entity.id
_entity.type
_entity.pdbx_description
1 polymer ?
#
loop_
_entity_poly.entity_id
_entity_poly.type
_entity_poly.pdbx_seq_one_letter_code
_entity_poly.pdbx_strand_id
1 'polypeptide(L)'
;MQQTVFKHPSFTRHTLGLAISAVLLATLEPAFAEGLVAVDGPMGMAIVDSQAHAPIIDIVAPNAQGLSHNQWQDYNVGTAGVVLNNSLAAGQAEVGGQQLAVGANSQFAGTAASTILNEVVGTRGSEINGEQVIFGQAADYVLSNPNGIMLNGARMTLDQPNAATYVVGTAELEDGRIARYDTRTAQQSLEVGQGGVAVGAGSVQLIAPTVQVDGDISAGGDLSLLLGQHRVDARTLAIAEVAQTATAVDAKLLGAMQARRIKIVSTQNGAGVNMGVTRLSAEQGIEIASAGALAIGSSTTRNGRHARASIDAKAEDVKLSAAGDMTLTSLALAGRHIDARSGGRLKLDALSNETQTQRQATAADTWFTLAQGETDAQIEERSVRHVGNTLIATGTVRLDGRDGIEMAATRVEGPEFVGMYTVRGGLQAGAKVDKQWRTVRLASSDAPEDSASTYFESAQASHIKGGSVDLPTGKLVGARIDAAHSVSMNGPGAIVISGLDLKSSFTQGTGTRRVTLSKSLAHEAYREHTYQQPTRMKARGGHLSITGKDIRIDGGQLSGTKVSLHSEGDIAIAGSSKRVRIDGARPSADQELRSFDRTFEVSMPTLVKASDTLSVRAGRSAFRNGNVSVAGSHLLANNALTFIAQGNVWVSGMAQKEGFNLSGSQWGPVAGELPQGQWRREGYQVSQARSTIAGGSLHMEAGAMLDVAGSALESEGDIKLRASDIQLTGSLEATGPRNKAVWLENDIPDHYFSPADDDGQAHMTERTHNGFSMKAGGDIDISAARLATHAASVEAKGRLTVPSTLALFKDTPVEDGDAIRKYYHGHVPPRQSSWQALAGLPLASLDTPLPANNGTTRESSFVAGEVDADTAQRIKDLNIPLTLR
;
A
#
# COMPACT_ATOMS: atom_id res chain seq x y z
N MET A 1 -60.22 18.39 74.33
CA MET A 1 -61.07 19.60 74.32
C MET A 1 -60.77 20.37 73.02
N GLN A 2 -61.83 20.63 72.25
CA GLN A 2 -62.10 21.74 71.31
C GLN A 2 -61.12 22.17 70.19
N GLN A 3 -61.76 22.33 69.02
CA GLN A 3 -61.47 23.09 67.80
C GLN A 3 -60.86 24.50 68.08
N THR A 4 -60.14 25.18 67.17
CA THR A 4 -60.70 25.90 66.02
C THR A 4 -59.62 26.65 65.19
N VAL A 5 -60.05 26.99 63.97
CA VAL A 5 -59.48 27.71 62.81
C VAL A 5 -59.26 29.23 63.00
N PHE A 6 -58.32 29.84 62.24
CA PHE A 6 -58.39 31.19 61.61
C PHE A 6 -57.40 31.23 60.40
N LYS A 7 -57.77 31.34 59.11
CA LYS A 7 -58.37 32.41 58.23
C LYS A 7 -57.46 33.63 57.87
N HIS A 8 -56.92 33.58 56.63
CA HIS A 8 -56.82 34.59 55.53
C HIS A 8 -56.21 36.00 55.76
N PRO A 9 -55.57 36.68 54.76
CA PRO A 9 -56.13 36.90 53.41
C PRO A 9 -55.18 36.91 52.19
N SER A 10 -55.83 36.71 51.05
CA SER A 10 -55.39 36.92 49.66
C SER A 10 -55.51 38.39 49.25
N PHE A 11 -54.52 38.93 48.53
CA PHE A 11 -54.70 40.08 47.65
C PHE A 11 -54.20 39.80 46.22
N THR A 12 -54.93 40.40 45.30
CA THR A 12 -55.19 40.14 43.88
C THR A 12 -54.03 40.38 42.90
N ARG A 13 -54.05 39.60 41.81
CA ARG A 13 -53.02 39.40 40.76
C ARG A 13 -53.02 40.41 39.60
N HIS A 14 -53.66 41.58 39.66
CA HIS A 14 -54.07 42.28 38.42
C HIS A 14 -53.46 43.66 38.13
N THR A 15 -52.46 44.11 38.88
CA THR A 15 -51.75 45.38 38.55
C THR A 15 -50.27 45.21 38.20
N LEU A 16 -49.63 44.10 38.61
CA LEU A 16 -48.24 43.82 38.25
C LEU A 16 -48.08 43.22 36.83
N GLY A 17 -49.08 42.45 36.37
CA GLY A 17 -49.05 41.83 35.04
C GLY A 17 -49.17 42.84 33.89
N LEU A 18 -49.96 43.91 34.07
CA LEU A 18 -50.13 44.97 33.07
C LEU A 18 -48.92 45.92 33.01
N ALA A 19 -48.25 46.18 34.13
CA ALA A 19 -47.04 47.00 34.15
C ALA A 19 -45.83 46.29 33.52
N ILE A 20 -45.71 44.96 33.70
CA ILE A 20 -44.65 44.17 33.05
C ILE A 20 -44.94 43.99 31.55
N SER A 21 -46.21 43.85 31.14
CA SER A 21 -46.57 43.78 29.71
C SER A 21 -46.37 45.11 28.99
N ALA A 22 -46.60 46.27 29.64
CA ALA A 22 -46.40 47.58 29.01
C ALA A 22 -44.91 47.96 28.87
N VAL A 23 -44.02 47.44 29.74
CA VAL A 23 -42.57 47.65 29.63
C VAL A 23 -41.92 46.63 28.65
N LEU A 24 -42.49 45.42 28.49
CA LEU A 24 -42.06 44.47 27.45
C LEU A 24 -42.52 44.84 26.03
N LEU A 25 -43.46 45.78 25.86
CA LEU A 25 -43.96 46.22 24.55
C LEU A 25 -43.40 47.57 24.06
N ALA A 26 -42.46 48.19 24.78
CA ALA A 26 -41.91 49.51 24.45
C ALA A 26 -40.40 49.55 24.18
N THR A 27 -39.72 48.40 24.05
CA THR A 27 -38.33 48.31 23.54
C THR A 27 -38.15 47.10 22.60
N LEU A 28 -39.11 46.89 21.70
CA LEU A 28 -38.81 46.25 20.43
C LEU A 28 -38.30 47.35 19.49
N GLU A 29 -37.06 47.81 19.73
CA GLU A 29 -36.28 48.28 18.61
C GLU A 29 -36.08 47.05 17.72
N PRO A 30 -36.45 47.09 16.43
CA PRO A 30 -35.95 46.10 15.50
C PRO A 30 -34.43 46.15 15.62
N ALA A 31 -33.77 45.00 15.68
CA ALA A 31 -32.34 44.93 15.49
C ALA A 31 -32.03 45.36 14.04
N PHE A 32 -32.08 46.67 13.79
CA PHE A 32 -31.72 47.28 12.53
C PHE A 32 -30.20 47.27 12.44
N ALA A 33 -29.70 46.39 11.57
CA ALA A 33 -28.45 46.50 10.83
C ALA A 33 -27.30 47.31 11.49
N GLU A 34 -26.71 46.80 12.57
CA GLU A 34 -25.28 47.02 12.81
C GLU A 34 -24.54 46.26 11.70
N GLY A 35 -24.21 46.93 10.58
CA GLY A 35 -23.43 46.22 9.56
C GLY A 35 -23.23 46.86 8.19
N LEU A 36 -24.13 47.72 7.71
CA LEU A 36 -24.03 48.36 6.40
C LEU A 36 -23.89 49.88 6.57
N VAL A 37 -22.68 50.40 6.42
CA VAL A 37 -22.37 51.82 6.57
C VAL A 37 -21.70 52.32 5.28
N ALA A 38 -22.49 52.91 4.39
CA ALA A 38 -21.99 53.49 3.15
C ALA A 38 -21.13 54.73 3.44
N VAL A 39 -20.14 54.99 2.58
CA VAL A 39 -19.37 56.24 2.58
C VAL A 39 -19.41 56.87 1.19
N ASP A 40 -19.15 58.17 1.13
CA ASP A 40 -19.08 58.89 -0.15
C ASP A 40 -17.82 58.45 -0.92
N GLY A 41 -18.02 57.82 -2.07
CA GLY A 41 -16.97 57.27 -2.91
C GLY A 41 -16.87 57.96 -4.28
N PRO A 42 -15.97 57.47 -5.17
CA PRO A 42 -15.70 58.10 -6.46
C PRO A 42 -16.92 58.24 -7.40
N MET A 43 -17.96 57.43 -7.19
CA MET A 43 -19.20 57.42 -7.98
C MET A 43 -20.44 57.78 -7.16
N GLY A 44 -20.25 58.36 -5.97
CA GLY A 44 -21.29 58.73 -5.03
C GLY A 44 -21.41 57.77 -3.84
N MET A 45 -22.52 57.89 -3.13
CA MET A 45 -22.83 57.13 -1.92
C MET A 45 -24.03 56.21 -2.15
N ALA A 46 -23.90 54.93 -1.79
CA ALA A 46 -25.03 53.98 -1.85
C ALA A 46 -26.13 54.37 -0.85
N ILE A 47 -27.40 54.21 -1.24
CA ILE A 47 -28.55 54.47 -0.37
C ILE A 47 -28.99 53.14 0.24
N VAL A 48 -29.01 53.05 1.57
CA VAL A 48 -29.42 51.85 2.31
C VAL A 48 -30.79 52.09 2.94
N ASP A 49 -31.80 51.35 2.49
CA ASP A 49 -33.10 51.27 3.15
C ASP A 49 -33.13 50.03 4.05
N SER A 50 -33.15 50.26 5.36
CA SER A 50 -33.22 49.20 6.37
C SER A 50 -34.62 49.01 6.95
N GLN A 51 -35.67 49.68 6.46
CA GLN A 51 -37.02 49.59 7.05
C GLN A 51 -37.77 48.31 6.67
N ALA A 52 -37.29 47.60 5.64
CA ALA A 52 -37.80 46.32 5.19
C ALA A 52 -37.30 45.14 6.03
N HIS A 53 -37.84 43.94 5.79
CA HIS A 53 -37.36 42.69 6.40
C HIS A 53 -35.86 42.44 6.16
N ALA A 54 -35.39 42.75 4.94
CA ALA A 54 -33.99 42.70 4.55
C ALA A 54 -33.59 44.09 4.00
N PRO A 55 -32.37 44.59 4.26
CA PRO A 55 -31.94 45.87 3.72
C PRO A 55 -31.94 45.88 2.19
N ILE A 56 -32.35 47.00 1.60
CA ILE A 56 -32.25 47.27 0.17
C ILE A 56 -31.14 48.29 -0.04
N ILE A 57 -30.14 47.95 -0.84
CA ILE A 57 -29.05 48.82 -1.25
C ILE A 57 -29.34 49.31 -2.67
N ASP A 58 -29.76 50.56 -2.79
CA ASP A 58 -29.72 51.30 -4.05
C ASP A 58 -28.25 51.61 -4.35
N ILE A 59 -27.63 50.78 -5.20
CA ILE A 59 -26.22 50.92 -5.60
C ILE A 59 -26.01 52.21 -6.42
N VAL A 60 -24.80 52.75 -6.39
CA VAL A 60 -24.46 53.96 -7.17
C VAL A 60 -24.57 53.72 -8.68
N ALA A 61 -24.85 54.77 -9.43
CA ALA A 61 -24.96 54.70 -10.89
C ALA A 61 -23.69 54.09 -11.53
N PRO A 62 -23.82 53.17 -12.50
CA PRO A 62 -22.66 52.60 -13.15
C PRO A 62 -21.93 53.63 -14.02
N ASN A 63 -20.61 53.49 -14.15
CA ASN A 63 -19.84 54.27 -15.11
C ASN A 63 -20.06 53.80 -16.56
N ALA A 64 -19.39 54.47 -17.50
CA ALA A 64 -19.46 54.15 -18.94
C ALA A 64 -19.00 52.71 -19.29
N GLN A 65 -18.32 52.01 -18.38
CA GLN A 65 -17.88 50.63 -18.54
C GLN A 65 -18.79 49.61 -17.84
N GLY A 66 -19.89 50.06 -17.21
CA GLY A 66 -20.87 49.21 -16.53
C GLY A 66 -20.51 48.85 -15.08
N LEU A 67 -19.47 49.47 -14.50
CA LEU A 67 -19.07 49.24 -13.10
C LEU A 67 -19.82 50.20 -12.18
N SER A 68 -20.50 49.66 -11.16
CA SER A 68 -20.97 50.38 -9.98
C SER A 68 -20.00 50.11 -8.82
N HIS A 69 -19.39 51.15 -8.26
CA HIS A 69 -18.35 51.08 -7.21
C HIS A 69 -18.88 51.73 -5.94
N ASN A 70 -19.28 50.88 -5.02
CA ASN A 70 -19.88 51.25 -3.75
C ASN A 70 -18.81 51.12 -2.67
N GLN A 71 -18.54 52.19 -1.95
CA GLN A 71 -17.56 52.20 -0.86
C GLN A 71 -18.26 52.16 0.50
N TRP A 72 -17.66 51.40 1.42
CA TRP A 72 -18.25 51.08 2.71
C TRP A 72 -17.25 51.29 3.85
N GLN A 73 -17.72 51.87 4.94
CA GLN A 73 -17.03 51.81 6.24
C GLN A 73 -17.18 50.42 6.85
N ASP A 74 -18.38 49.85 6.79
CA ASP A 74 -18.72 48.51 7.23
C ASP A 74 -19.66 47.87 6.20
N TYR A 75 -19.39 46.62 5.82
CA TYR A 75 -20.26 45.83 4.94
C TYR A 75 -20.45 44.43 5.51
N ASN A 76 -21.61 44.19 6.12
CA ASN A 76 -22.00 42.94 6.75
C ASN A 76 -23.43 42.58 6.36
N VAL A 77 -23.68 41.29 6.13
CA VAL A 77 -24.98 40.76 5.74
C VAL A 77 -25.48 39.82 6.82
N GLY A 78 -26.58 40.17 7.47
CA GLY A 78 -27.23 39.32 8.46
C GLY A 78 -28.01 38.16 7.82
N THR A 79 -28.57 37.29 8.66
CA THR A 79 -29.34 36.11 8.21
C THR A 79 -30.62 36.45 7.44
N ALA A 80 -31.16 37.66 7.59
CA ALA A 80 -32.30 38.16 6.82
C ALA A 80 -31.94 38.39 5.33
N GLY A 81 -30.66 38.48 5.01
CA GLY A 81 -30.13 38.76 3.68
C GLY A 81 -30.12 40.25 3.33
N VAL A 82 -29.77 40.56 2.08
CA VAL A 82 -29.69 41.92 1.52
C VAL A 82 -30.06 41.90 0.04
N VAL A 83 -30.72 42.95 -0.43
CA VAL A 83 -31.02 43.15 -1.85
C VAL A 83 -30.13 44.25 -2.41
N LEU A 84 -29.37 43.95 -3.45
CA LEU A 84 -28.66 44.94 -4.27
C LEU A 84 -29.59 45.35 -5.41
N ASN A 85 -30.13 46.58 -5.36
CA ASN A 85 -31.07 47.07 -6.34
C ASN A 85 -30.35 47.54 -7.61
N ASN A 86 -30.28 46.66 -8.61
CA ASN A 86 -29.76 46.92 -9.95
C ASN A 86 -30.89 47.05 -10.99
N SER A 87 -32.07 47.50 -10.57
CA SER A 87 -33.27 47.52 -11.41
C SER A 87 -33.60 48.91 -11.97
N LEU A 88 -34.04 48.94 -13.24
CA LEU A 88 -34.60 50.12 -13.90
C LEU A 88 -36.11 50.27 -13.69
N ALA A 89 -36.75 49.28 -13.06
CA ALA A 89 -38.19 49.25 -12.84
C ALA A 89 -38.52 48.67 -11.45
N ALA A 90 -39.67 49.06 -10.89
CA ALA A 90 -40.16 48.47 -9.65
C ALA A 90 -40.60 47.01 -9.87
N GLY A 91 -40.48 46.18 -8.83
CA GLY A 91 -40.90 44.79 -8.85
C GLY A 91 -40.79 44.12 -7.48
N GLN A 92 -40.60 42.80 -7.48
CA GLN A 92 -40.49 41.97 -6.27
C GLN A 92 -39.18 41.18 -6.30
N ALA A 93 -38.43 41.21 -5.20
CA ALA A 93 -37.26 40.37 -4.97
C ALA A 93 -37.58 39.33 -3.88
N GLU A 94 -37.15 38.09 -4.06
CA GLU A 94 -37.20 37.08 -3.00
C GLU A 94 -35.87 37.07 -2.25
N VAL A 95 -35.88 37.32 -0.95
CA VAL A 95 -34.69 37.31 -0.09
C VAL A 95 -35.03 36.73 1.27
N GLY A 96 -34.23 35.77 1.74
CA GLY A 96 -34.47 35.10 3.01
C GLY A 96 -35.81 34.35 3.05
N GLY A 97 -36.33 33.93 1.88
CA GLY A 97 -37.62 33.27 1.72
C GLY A 97 -38.84 34.21 1.84
N GLN A 98 -38.65 35.53 1.78
CA GLN A 98 -39.73 36.52 1.78
C GLN A 98 -39.70 37.35 0.49
N GLN A 99 -40.90 37.67 -0.01
CA GLN A 99 -41.08 38.58 -1.13
C GLN A 99 -41.04 40.02 -0.64
N LEU A 100 -40.15 40.82 -1.22
CA LEU A 100 -39.93 42.21 -0.88
C LEU A 100 -40.21 43.09 -2.10
N ALA A 101 -41.04 44.11 -1.92
CA ALA A 101 -41.27 45.11 -2.96
C ALA A 101 -40.05 46.02 -3.06
N VAL A 102 -39.45 46.10 -4.25
CA VAL A 102 -38.26 46.90 -4.51
C VAL A 102 -38.58 47.88 -5.64
N GLY A 103 -38.34 49.17 -5.41
CA GLY A 103 -38.51 50.22 -6.42
C GLY A 103 -37.46 50.15 -7.54
N ALA A 104 -37.63 50.95 -8.59
CA ALA A 104 -36.50 51.22 -9.50
C ALA A 104 -35.39 51.92 -8.72
N ASN A 105 -34.12 51.60 -8.98
CA ASN A 105 -33.00 52.26 -8.33
C ASN A 105 -33.00 53.75 -8.72
N SER A 106 -33.23 54.61 -7.73
CA SER A 106 -33.37 56.05 -7.93
C SER A 106 -32.09 56.75 -8.38
N GLN A 107 -30.93 56.08 -8.21
CA GLN A 107 -29.63 56.59 -8.63
C GLN A 107 -29.37 56.41 -10.14
N PHE A 108 -30.15 55.57 -10.84
CA PHE A 108 -29.86 55.22 -12.23
C PHE A 108 -30.49 56.19 -13.25
N ALA A 109 -29.70 56.57 -14.27
CA ALA A 109 -30.15 57.33 -15.44
C ALA A 109 -30.40 56.40 -16.66
N GLY A 110 -31.15 55.32 -16.47
CA GLY A 110 -31.59 54.42 -17.55
C GLY A 110 -30.63 53.28 -17.92
N THR A 111 -29.51 53.10 -17.20
CA THR A 111 -28.57 51.98 -17.40
C THR A 111 -28.29 51.26 -16.09
N ALA A 112 -28.37 49.93 -16.09
CA ALA A 112 -28.02 49.08 -14.95
C ALA A 112 -26.55 48.65 -15.01
N ALA A 113 -25.97 48.30 -13.87
CA ALA A 113 -24.59 47.84 -13.76
C ALA A 113 -24.43 46.42 -14.35
N SER A 114 -23.28 46.16 -14.98
CA SER A 114 -22.83 44.80 -15.33
C SER A 114 -21.89 44.22 -14.28
N THR A 115 -21.29 45.07 -13.43
CA THR A 115 -20.42 44.68 -12.33
C THR A 115 -20.70 45.58 -11.12
N ILE A 116 -20.91 44.98 -9.96
CA ILE A 116 -21.15 45.64 -8.70
C ILE A 116 -19.96 45.36 -7.78
N LEU A 117 -19.14 46.38 -7.53
CA LEU A 117 -18.04 46.34 -6.58
C LEU A 117 -18.49 46.95 -5.25
N ASN A 118 -18.39 46.17 -4.18
CA ASN A 118 -18.50 46.60 -2.80
C ASN A 118 -17.09 46.61 -2.20
N GLU A 119 -16.53 47.79 -1.99
CA GLU A 119 -15.19 47.96 -1.43
C GLU A 119 -15.29 48.49 -0.01
N VAL A 120 -14.73 47.76 0.96
CA VAL A 120 -14.62 48.23 2.34
C VAL A 120 -13.33 49.02 2.50
N VAL A 121 -13.46 50.32 2.71
CA VAL A 121 -12.34 51.25 2.96
C VAL A 121 -12.11 51.49 4.47
N GLY A 122 -13.02 50.98 5.31
CA GLY A 122 -12.88 50.97 6.76
C GLY A 122 -11.83 49.98 7.26
N THR A 123 -11.76 49.81 8.59
CA THR A 123 -10.75 48.96 9.26
C THR A 123 -11.31 47.64 9.79
N ARG A 124 -12.58 47.33 9.51
CA ARG A 124 -13.27 46.14 10.02
C ARG A 124 -13.46 45.11 8.92
N GLY A 125 -13.37 43.83 9.29
CA GLY A 125 -13.69 42.71 8.41
C GLY A 125 -15.19 42.64 8.11
N SER A 126 -15.55 41.86 7.08
CA SER A 126 -16.94 41.66 6.65
C SER A 126 -17.46 40.28 7.08
N GLU A 127 -18.66 40.23 7.63
CA GLU A 127 -19.39 38.99 7.91
C GLU A 127 -20.62 38.84 7.01
N ILE A 128 -20.69 37.74 6.29
CA ILE A 128 -21.77 37.42 5.35
C ILE A 128 -22.48 36.15 5.83
N ASN A 129 -23.60 36.35 6.52
CA ASN A 129 -24.36 35.31 7.22
C ASN A 129 -25.71 34.97 6.56
N GLY A 130 -25.99 35.52 5.38
CA GLY A 130 -27.28 35.36 4.72
C GLY A 130 -27.25 35.54 3.20
N GLU A 131 -28.45 35.61 2.62
CA GLU A 131 -28.65 35.70 1.18
C GLU A 131 -28.39 37.11 0.63
N GLN A 132 -27.77 37.19 -0.53
CA GLN A 132 -27.51 38.40 -1.29
C GLN A 132 -28.19 38.23 -2.64
N VAL A 133 -29.05 39.19 -2.99
CA VAL A 133 -29.88 39.12 -4.20
C VAL A 133 -29.62 40.34 -5.05
N ILE A 134 -29.19 40.14 -6.30
CA ILE A 134 -29.13 41.22 -7.28
C ILE A 134 -30.51 41.32 -7.92
N PHE A 135 -31.26 42.36 -7.55
CA PHE A 135 -32.59 42.61 -8.10
C PHE A 135 -32.48 43.44 -9.39
N GLY A 136 -33.13 43.01 -10.47
CA GLY A 136 -33.09 43.69 -11.76
C GLY A 136 -32.17 42.99 -12.76
N GLN A 137 -31.28 43.75 -13.41
CA GLN A 137 -30.37 43.17 -14.39
C GLN A 137 -29.26 42.36 -13.70
N ALA A 138 -28.96 41.18 -14.23
CA ALA A 138 -27.88 40.34 -13.72
C ALA A 138 -26.50 41.03 -13.89
N ALA A 139 -25.66 40.90 -12.88
CA ALA A 139 -24.34 41.53 -12.82
C ALA A 139 -23.34 40.61 -12.09
N ASP A 140 -22.05 40.83 -12.34
CA ASP A 140 -21.01 40.26 -11.51
C ASP A 140 -20.97 40.98 -10.16
N TYR A 141 -20.72 40.22 -9.09
CA TYR A 141 -20.61 40.73 -7.73
C TYR A 141 -19.16 40.63 -7.26
N VAL A 142 -18.66 41.70 -6.66
CA VAL A 142 -17.34 41.72 -6.01
C VAL A 142 -17.46 42.32 -4.62
N LEU A 143 -16.95 41.62 -3.60
CA LEU A 143 -16.69 42.17 -2.27
C LEU A 143 -15.18 42.19 -2.04
N SER A 144 -14.61 43.39 -1.87
CA SER A 144 -13.20 43.58 -1.56
C SER A 144 -13.05 44.15 -0.16
N ASN A 145 -12.40 43.40 0.74
CA ASN A 145 -12.11 43.88 2.09
C ASN A 145 -10.72 43.38 2.55
N PRO A 146 -9.69 44.24 2.64
CA PRO A 146 -8.35 43.83 3.05
C PRO A 146 -8.27 43.42 4.54
N ASN A 147 -9.31 43.70 5.33
CA ASN A 147 -9.40 43.39 6.76
C ASN A 147 -10.01 42.00 7.06
N GLY A 148 -10.30 41.20 6.02
CA GLY A 148 -10.82 39.83 6.16
C GLY A 148 -12.30 39.70 5.82
N ILE A 149 -12.71 38.49 5.46
CA ILE A 149 -14.09 38.15 5.06
C ILE A 149 -14.48 36.81 5.71
N MET A 150 -15.59 36.79 6.45
CA MET A 150 -16.23 35.59 6.98
C MET A 150 -17.52 35.30 6.19
N LEU A 151 -17.63 34.10 5.64
CA LEU A 151 -18.79 33.60 4.91
C LEU A 151 -19.41 32.46 5.71
N ASN A 152 -20.60 32.62 6.26
CA ASN A 152 -21.21 31.59 7.12
C ASN A 152 -22.71 31.48 6.84
N GLY A 153 -23.06 30.70 5.82
CA GLY A 153 -24.42 30.69 5.26
C GLY A 153 -24.60 31.75 4.17
N ALA A 154 -23.50 32.22 3.57
CA ALA A 154 -23.53 33.17 2.48
C ALA A 154 -24.18 32.54 1.24
N ARG A 155 -25.28 33.13 0.78
CA ARG A 155 -25.96 32.69 -0.46
C ARG A 155 -25.95 33.84 -1.45
N MET A 156 -25.55 33.59 -2.69
CA MET A 156 -25.67 34.56 -3.77
C MET A 156 -26.61 34.01 -4.84
N THR A 157 -27.73 34.69 -5.02
CA THR A 157 -28.75 34.29 -5.98
C THR A 157 -28.44 34.95 -7.33
N LEU A 158 -27.77 34.18 -8.20
CA LEU A 158 -27.47 34.54 -9.59
C LEU A 158 -28.24 33.60 -10.53
N ASP A 159 -29.13 34.16 -11.34
CA ASP A 159 -29.91 33.43 -12.35
C ASP A 159 -29.14 33.21 -13.66
N GLN A 160 -28.01 33.90 -13.81
CA GLN A 160 -27.14 33.88 -14.98
C GLN A 160 -25.73 33.42 -14.58
N PRO A 161 -24.87 33.00 -15.53
CA PRO A 161 -23.51 32.52 -15.24
C PRO A 161 -22.52 33.63 -14.86
N ASN A 162 -22.98 34.64 -14.10
CA ASN A 162 -22.17 35.69 -13.50
C ASN A 162 -21.27 35.16 -12.38
N ALA A 163 -20.28 35.94 -11.95
CA ALA A 163 -19.35 35.58 -10.89
C ALA A 163 -19.65 36.33 -9.57
N ALA A 164 -19.58 35.61 -8.45
CA ALA A 164 -19.48 36.17 -7.11
C ALA A 164 -18.03 36.06 -6.62
N THR A 165 -17.36 37.21 -6.48
CA THR A 165 -15.94 37.29 -6.14
C THR A 165 -15.76 37.89 -4.76
N TYR A 166 -15.09 37.17 -3.87
CA TYR A 166 -14.75 37.61 -2.53
C TYR A 166 -13.23 37.75 -2.43
N VAL A 167 -12.75 38.96 -2.17
CA VAL A 167 -11.34 39.31 -2.18
C VAL A 167 -10.92 39.86 -0.82
N VAL A 168 -10.02 39.16 -0.14
CA VAL A 168 -9.32 39.70 1.03
C VAL A 168 -8.11 40.47 0.54
N GLY A 169 -8.36 41.72 0.12
CA GLY A 169 -7.42 42.57 -0.58
C GLY A 169 -8.11 43.80 -1.16
N THR A 170 -7.49 44.37 -2.19
CA THR A 170 -8.00 45.56 -2.89
C THR A 170 -8.30 45.26 -4.35
N ALA A 171 -9.29 45.97 -4.91
CA ALA A 171 -9.61 45.92 -6.34
C ALA A 171 -8.93 47.11 -7.05
N GLU A 172 -8.04 46.82 -7.99
CA GLU A 172 -7.33 47.83 -8.78
C GLU A 172 -8.13 48.16 -10.04
N LEU A 173 -8.46 49.44 -10.22
CA LEU A 173 -9.18 49.94 -11.38
C LEU A 173 -8.22 50.44 -12.47
N GLU A 174 -8.52 50.11 -13.73
CA GLU A 174 -7.84 50.63 -14.92
C GLU A 174 -8.91 50.94 -15.98
N ASP A 175 -8.87 52.14 -16.55
CA ASP A 175 -9.85 52.64 -17.54
C ASP A 175 -11.33 52.45 -17.11
N GLY A 176 -11.62 52.63 -15.82
CA GLY A 176 -12.97 52.50 -15.27
C GLY A 176 -13.49 51.07 -15.12
N ARG A 177 -12.62 50.05 -15.20
CA ARG A 177 -12.96 48.64 -14.94
C ARG A 177 -12.06 48.08 -13.85
N ILE A 178 -12.51 47.01 -13.20
CA ILE A 178 -11.62 46.20 -12.35
C ILE A 178 -10.64 45.48 -13.27
N ALA A 179 -9.37 45.86 -13.17
CA ALA A 179 -8.30 45.23 -13.92
C ALA A 179 -7.69 44.09 -13.13
N ARG A 180 -7.44 44.30 -11.82
CA ARG A 180 -6.71 43.36 -10.98
C ARG A 180 -7.24 43.31 -9.55
N TYR A 181 -6.95 42.22 -8.86
CA TYR A 181 -7.10 42.07 -7.42
C TYR A 181 -5.73 41.95 -6.78
N ASP A 182 -5.47 42.69 -5.70
CA ASP A 182 -4.17 42.67 -5.01
C ASP A 182 -4.35 42.21 -3.55
N THR A 183 -3.73 41.07 -3.22
CA THR A 183 -3.73 40.49 -1.87
C THR A 183 -2.40 40.70 -1.14
N ARG A 184 -1.40 41.37 -1.74
CA ARG A 184 -0.03 41.42 -1.21
C ARG A 184 0.09 42.19 0.10
N THR A 185 -0.75 43.17 0.34
CA THR A 185 -0.76 43.96 1.58
C THR A 185 -1.71 43.40 2.64
N ALA A 186 -2.61 42.49 2.25
CA ALA A 186 -3.59 41.92 3.16
C ALA A 186 -2.93 40.89 4.10
N GLN A 187 -3.27 40.96 5.39
CA GLN A 187 -2.73 40.07 6.43
C GLN A 187 -3.80 39.13 7.00
N GLN A 188 -5.07 39.40 6.71
CA GLN A 188 -6.21 38.66 7.27
C GLN A 188 -6.63 37.50 6.37
N SER A 189 -7.43 36.60 6.91
CA SER A 189 -7.95 35.40 6.26
C SER A 189 -9.31 35.63 5.59
N LEU A 190 -9.64 34.74 4.67
CA LEU A 190 -11.02 34.45 4.29
C LEU A 190 -11.47 33.17 5.00
N GLU A 191 -12.61 33.22 5.67
CA GLU A 191 -13.15 32.10 6.44
C GLU A 191 -14.51 31.70 5.90
N VAL A 192 -14.74 30.40 5.72
CA VAL A 192 -16.04 29.82 5.41
C VAL A 192 -16.48 28.99 6.61
N GLY A 193 -17.43 29.51 7.38
CA GLY A 193 -18.01 28.82 8.53
C GLY A 193 -18.86 27.62 8.14
N GLN A 194 -19.38 26.91 9.16
CA GLN A 194 -20.20 25.70 8.99
C GLN A 194 -21.47 25.91 8.14
N GLY A 195 -21.99 27.15 8.07
CA GLY A 195 -23.13 27.50 7.22
C GLY A 195 -22.82 27.44 5.72
N GLY A 196 -21.54 27.42 5.33
CA GLY A 196 -21.11 27.22 3.96
C GLY A 196 -21.34 28.42 3.03
N VAL A 197 -21.14 28.18 1.73
CA VAL A 197 -21.36 29.12 0.63
C VAL A 197 -22.20 28.45 -0.46
N ALA A 198 -23.22 29.14 -0.97
CA ALA A 198 -23.98 28.68 -2.12
C ALA A 198 -24.15 29.80 -3.15
N VAL A 199 -23.78 29.54 -4.39
CA VAL A 199 -24.02 30.42 -5.53
C VAL A 199 -24.87 29.67 -6.54
N GLY A 200 -25.97 30.28 -7.00
CA GLY A 200 -26.98 29.67 -7.88
C GLY A 200 -26.42 29.14 -9.22
N ALA A 201 -26.81 29.74 -10.36
CA ALA A 201 -26.26 29.34 -11.66
C ALA A 201 -24.83 29.87 -11.90
N GLY A 202 -24.38 30.81 -11.06
CA GLY A 202 -23.12 31.53 -11.21
C GLY A 202 -21.88 30.82 -10.68
N SER A 203 -20.73 31.45 -10.92
CA SER A 203 -19.41 31.02 -10.44
C SER A 203 -19.04 31.72 -9.13
N VAL A 204 -18.15 31.12 -8.34
CA VAL A 204 -17.61 31.73 -7.12
C VAL A 204 -16.09 31.75 -7.13
N GLN A 205 -15.54 32.89 -6.73
CA GLN A 205 -14.10 33.14 -6.69
C GLN A 205 -13.72 33.63 -5.29
N LEU A 206 -12.82 32.91 -4.63
CA LEU A 206 -12.29 33.26 -3.32
C LEU A 206 -10.81 33.57 -3.49
N ILE A 207 -10.43 34.83 -3.28
CA ILE A 207 -9.07 35.33 -3.52
C ILE A 207 -8.56 35.94 -2.21
N ALA A 208 -7.59 35.30 -1.57
CA ALA A 208 -7.12 35.73 -0.25
C ALA A 208 -5.68 35.26 0.04
N PRO A 209 -4.96 35.92 0.97
CA PRO A 209 -3.68 35.42 1.47
C PRO A 209 -3.79 34.01 2.05
N THR A 210 -4.80 33.77 2.88
CA THR A 210 -5.10 32.46 3.48
C THR A 210 -6.60 32.19 3.48
N VAL A 211 -6.98 30.91 3.39
CA VAL A 211 -8.39 30.47 3.41
C VAL A 211 -8.60 29.34 4.41
N GLN A 212 -9.60 29.47 5.28
CA GLN A 212 -10.12 28.38 6.10
C GLN A 212 -11.56 28.06 5.69
N VAL A 213 -11.83 26.82 5.31
CA VAL A 213 -13.19 26.35 4.99
C VAL A 213 -13.56 25.25 5.97
N ASP A 214 -14.65 25.44 6.68
CA ASP A 214 -15.21 24.48 7.64
C ASP A 214 -16.61 23.97 7.20
N GLY A 215 -17.28 24.65 6.26
CA GLY A 215 -18.58 24.27 5.69
C GLY A 215 -18.55 23.97 4.18
N ASP A 216 -19.69 23.56 3.64
CA ASP A 216 -19.79 23.17 2.23
C ASP A 216 -19.81 24.38 1.28
N ILE A 217 -19.23 24.23 0.09
CA ILE A 217 -19.27 25.24 -0.98
C ILE A 217 -19.96 24.64 -2.20
N SER A 218 -20.99 25.34 -2.71
CA SER A 218 -21.70 24.95 -3.93
C SER A 218 -21.79 26.11 -4.92
N ALA A 219 -21.54 25.83 -6.20
CA ALA A 219 -21.71 26.77 -7.30
C ALA A 219 -22.28 26.04 -8.53
N GLY A 220 -23.25 26.61 -9.23
CA GLY A 220 -23.69 26.09 -10.53
C GLY A 220 -22.65 26.29 -11.63
N GLY A 221 -21.82 27.32 -11.51
CA GLY A 221 -20.68 27.64 -12.36
C GLY A 221 -19.36 27.13 -11.80
N ASP A 222 -18.28 27.87 -12.04
CA ASP A 222 -16.93 27.47 -11.63
C ASP A 222 -16.62 27.90 -10.18
N LEU A 223 -15.80 27.11 -9.49
CA LEU A 223 -15.25 27.42 -8.16
C LEU A 223 -13.74 27.64 -8.30
N SER A 224 -13.27 28.85 -7.98
CA SER A 224 -11.84 29.19 -7.97
C SER A 224 -11.39 29.65 -6.58
N LEU A 225 -10.38 29.01 -6.01
CA LEU A 225 -9.69 29.42 -4.79
C LEU A 225 -8.26 29.80 -5.16
N LEU A 226 -7.91 31.08 -5.02
CA LEU A 226 -6.57 31.60 -5.30
C LEU A 226 -5.95 32.10 -3.99
N LEU A 227 -4.87 31.45 -3.59
CA LEU A 227 -4.27 31.58 -2.26
C LEU A 227 -2.85 32.14 -2.33
N GLY A 228 -2.51 32.92 -1.32
CA GLY A 228 -1.23 33.58 -1.17
C GLY A 228 -1.28 35.07 -1.48
N GLN A 229 -0.13 35.72 -1.36
CA GLN A 229 0.05 37.15 -1.55
C GLN A 229 0.50 37.44 -2.97
N HIS A 230 -0.41 37.87 -3.82
CA HIS A 230 -0.16 38.06 -5.25
C HIS A 230 -1.14 39.06 -5.85
N ARG A 231 -0.90 39.40 -7.12
CA ARG A 231 -1.81 40.22 -7.93
C ARG A 231 -2.48 39.30 -8.96
N VAL A 232 -3.81 39.37 -9.09
CA VAL A 232 -4.61 38.53 -10.00
C VAL A 232 -5.23 39.40 -11.07
N ASP A 233 -5.17 38.99 -12.34
CA ASP A 233 -5.98 39.60 -13.40
C ASP A 233 -7.47 39.26 -13.22
N ALA A 234 -8.32 40.28 -13.16
CA ALA A 234 -9.73 40.12 -12.77
C ALA A 234 -10.58 39.34 -13.80
N ARG A 235 -10.11 39.21 -15.05
CA ARG A 235 -10.84 38.49 -16.12
C ARG A 235 -10.37 37.07 -16.31
N THR A 236 -9.06 36.88 -16.33
CA THR A 236 -8.42 35.59 -16.65
C THR A 236 -8.07 34.78 -15.40
N LEU A 237 -8.07 35.42 -14.24
CA LEU A 237 -7.57 34.86 -12.98
C LEU A 237 -6.10 34.42 -13.07
N ALA A 238 -5.34 35.04 -13.98
CA ALA A 238 -3.92 34.84 -14.08
C ALA A 238 -3.20 35.52 -12.91
N ILE A 239 -2.30 34.78 -12.25
CA ILE A 239 -1.52 35.25 -11.12
C ILE A 239 -0.24 35.93 -11.62
N ALA A 240 0.05 37.11 -11.09
CA ALA A 240 1.26 37.90 -11.33
C ALA A 240 1.81 38.46 -10.01
N GLU A 241 3.06 38.94 -10.03
CA GLU A 241 3.69 39.68 -8.91
C GLU A 241 3.55 38.99 -7.53
N VAL A 242 3.96 37.73 -7.43
CA VAL A 242 3.87 36.94 -6.18
C VAL A 242 4.87 37.49 -5.14
N ALA A 243 4.37 37.88 -3.97
CA ALA A 243 5.20 38.25 -2.83
C ALA A 243 5.71 36.98 -2.11
N GLN A 244 7.01 36.91 -1.82
CA GLN A 244 7.63 35.77 -1.15
C GLN A 244 7.73 36.01 0.35
N THR A 245 6.67 35.72 1.09
CA THR A 245 6.68 35.69 2.56
C THR A 245 6.41 34.27 3.04
N ALA A 246 7.23 33.76 3.95
CA ALA A 246 7.08 32.42 4.52
C ALA A 246 6.03 32.43 5.65
N THR A 247 4.78 32.10 5.34
CA THR A 247 3.79 31.63 6.33
C THR A 247 3.65 30.11 6.27
N ALA A 248 3.19 29.45 7.35
CA ALA A 248 3.33 27.99 7.49
C ALA A 248 2.28 27.15 6.73
N VAL A 249 1.06 27.68 6.51
CA VAL A 249 -0.07 26.97 5.87
C VAL A 249 -0.97 27.99 5.15
N ASP A 250 -1.27 27.76 3.87
CA ASP A 250 -2.08 28.70 3.06
C ASP A 250 -3.59 28.39 3.11
N ALA A 251 -3.93 27.12 3.29
CA ALA A 251 -5.31 26.67 3.29
C ALA A 251 -5.55 25.49 4.23
N LYS A 252 -6.67 25.59 4.96
CA LYS A 252 -7.31 24.46 5.63
C LYS A 252 -8.71 24.29 5.04
N LEU A 253 -8.87 23.31 4.16
CA LEU A 253 -10.14 23.09 3.44
C LEU A 253 -10.83 21.84 4.00
N LEU A 254 -11.88 22.05 4.78
CA LEU A 254 -12.79 21.03 5.30
C LEU A 254 -14.17 21.18 4.64
N GLY A 255 -14.91 20.08 4.56
CA GLY A 255 -16.26 20.08 3.96
C GLY A 255 -16.30 19.57 2.51
N ALA A 256 -17.48 19.70 1.92
CA ALA A 256 -17.75 19.30 0.54
C ALA A 256 -17.72 20.50 -0.41
N MET A 257 -17.26 20.28 -1.64
CA MET A 257 -17.26 21.27 -2.71
C MET A 257 -17.94 20.69 -3.95
N GLN A 258 -18.89 21.43 -4.52
CA GLN A 258 -19.56 21.07 -5.76
C GLN A 258 -19.58 22.25 -6.71
N ALA A 259 -19.07 22.06 -7.92
CA ALA A 259 -19.05 23.09 -8.95
C ALA A 259 -19.09 22.47 -10.35
N ARG A 260 -19.22 23.29 -11.39
CA ARG A 260 -18.95 22.88 -12.76
C ARG A 260 -17.48 22.55 -12.94
N ARG A 261 -16.57 23.44 -12.55
CA ARG A 261 -15.11 23.22 -12.51
C ARG A 261 -14.58 23.66 -11.15
N ILE A 262 -13.61 22.94 -10.60
CA ILE A 262 -12.94 23.32 -9.35
C ILE A 262 -11.47 23.60 -9.65
N LYS A 263 -10.99 24.79 -9.28
CA LYS A 263 -9.58 25.19 -9.38
C LYS A 263 -9.11 25.74 -8.04
N ILE A 264 -8.06 25.14 -7.46
CA ILE A 264 -7.46 25.57 -6.20
C ILE A 264 -5.97 25.79 -6.46
N VAL A 265 -5.48 27.02 -6.28
CA VAL A 265 -4.07 27.36 -6.53
C VAL A 265 -3.50 28.08 -5.31
N SER A 266 -2.42 27.53 -4.74
CA SER A 266 -1.58 28.26 -3.79
C SER A 266 -0.22 28.64 -4.38
N THR A 267 0.20 29.86 -4.13
CA THR A 267 1.37 30.51 -4.72
C THR A 267 2.55 30.70 -3.75
N GLN A 268 2.37 30.43 -2.46
CA GLN A 268 3.44 30.64 -1.48
C GLN A 268 4.44 29.48 -1.47
N ASN A 269 5.73 29.81 -1.62
CA ASN A 269 6.82 28.85 -1.48
C ASN A 269 7.05 28.52 0.00
N GLY A 270 7.04 27.23 0.35
CA GLY A 270 7.32 26.73 1.71
C GLY A 270 6.09 26.53 2.59
N ALA A 271 4.97 27.18 2.27
CA ALA A 271 3.65 26.91 2.84
C ALA A 271 2.98 25.71 2.11
N GLY A 272 2.14 24.95 2.81
CA GLY A 272 1.42 23.82 2.22
C GLY A 272 -0.09 24.06 2.13
N VAL A 273 -0.75 23.34 1.24
CA VAL A 273 -2.22 23.21 1.23
C VAL A 273 -2.58 21.95 2.02
N ASN A 274 -3.39 22.08 3.08
CA ASN A 274 -3.90 20.96 3.85
C ASN A 274 -5.41 20.86 3.69
N MET A 275 -5.88 19.78 3.08
CA MET A 275 -7.30 19.59 2.81
C MET A 275 -7.80 18.36 3.56
N GLY A 276 -8.72 18.57 4.49
CA GLY A 276 -9.50 17.51 5.12
C GLY A 276 -10.84 17.38 4.42
N VAL A 277 -10.85 16.81 3.21
CA VAL A 277 -12.05 16.82 2.36
C VAL A 277 -13.03 15.73 2.77
N THR A 278 -14.32 16.01 2.58
CA THR A 278 -15.37 14.96 2.59
C THR A 278 -15.71 14.54 1.16
N ARG A 279 -15.96 15.53 0.29
CA ARG A 279 -16.30 15.33 -1.13
C ARG A 279 -15.95 16.55 -1.98
N LEU A 280 -15.17 16.39 -3.06
CA LEU A 280 -15.06 17.34 -4.16
C LEU A 280 -15.72 16.72 -5.39
N SER A 281 -16.64 17.43 -6.04
CA SER A 281 -17.32 16.98 -7.25
C SER A 281 -17.32 18.09 -8.29
N ALA A 282 -16.84 17.78 -9.49
CA ALA A 282 -16.88 18.71 -10.63
C ALA A 282 -17.26 18.01 -11.93
N GLU A 283 -18.01 18.70 -12.78
CA GLU A 283 -18.47 18.19 -14.08
C GLU A 283 -17.47 18.44 -15.22
N GLN A 284 -16.58 19.41 -15.05
CA GLN A 284 -15.67 19.99 -16.05
C GLN A 284 -14.21 20.02 -15.57
N GLY A 285 -13.84 19.04 -14.73
CA GLY A 285 -12.47 18.82 -14.25
C GLY A 285 -12.16 19.46 -12.89
N ILE A 286 -11.10 18.95 -12.27
CA ILE A 286 -10.57 19.41 -10.98
C ILE A 286 -9.08 19.66 -11.11
N GLU A 287 -8.63 20.85 -10.73
CA GLU A 287 -7.22 21.23 -10.67
C GLU A 287 -6.85 21.75 -9.29
N ILE A 288 -5.83 21.16 -8.68
CA ILE A 288 -5.27 21.58 -7.39
C ILE A 288 -3.76 21.73 -7.56
N ALA A 289 -3.25 22.94 -7.31
CA ALA A 289 -1.84 23.28 -7.46
C ALA A 289 -1.31 23.99 -6.21
N SER A 290 -0.12 23.59 -5.75
CA SER A 290 0.58 24.21 -4.63
C SER A 290 2.04 24.50 -5.00
N ALA A 291 2.48 25.74 -4.78
CA ALA A 291 3.88 26.15 -4.87
C ALA A 291 4.74 25.62 -3.70
N GLY A 292 4.14 24.98 -2.70
CA GLY A 292 4.83 24.21 -1.67
C GLY A 292 4.32 22.77 -1.59
N ALA A 293 4.05 22.29 -0.38
CA ALA A 293 3.54 20.93 -0.17
C ALA A 293 2.02 20.85 -0.41
N LEU A 294 1.51 19.65 -0.73
CA LEU A 294 0.08 19.37 -0.84
C LEU A 294 -0.27 18.13 -0.01
N ALA A 295 -1.10 18.31 1.01
CA ALA A 295 -1.65 17.23 1.80
C ALA A 295 -3.17 17.19 1.64
N ILE A 296 -3.70 16.08 1.13
CA ILE A 296 -5.13 15.85 1.03
C ILE A 296 -5.45 14.58 1.82
N GLY A 297 -6.26 14.71 2.87
CA GLY A 297 -6.68 13.63 3.73
C GLY A 297 -8.21 13.56 3.83
N SER A 298 -8.72 12.36 4.08
CA SER A 298 -10.14 12.19 4.38
C SER A 298 -10.48 12.71 5.79
N SER A 299 -11.49 13.57 5.89
CA SER A 299 -12.19 13.90 7.14
C SER A 299 -13.49 13.12 7.31
N THR A 300 -13.87 12.31 6.32
CA THR A 300 -15.13 11.55 6.32
C THR A 300 -15.11 10.46 7.39
N THR A 301 -16.19 10.39 8.17
CA THR A 301 -16.47 9.25 9.05
C THR A 301 -17.80 8.59 8.68
N ARG A 302 -17.91 7.28 8.91
CA ARG A 302 -19.16 6.50 8.79
C ARG A 302 -19.28 5.62 10.03
N ASN A 303 -20.37 5.77 10.79
CA ASN A 303 -20.59 5.07 12.06
C ASN A 303 -19.42 5.26 13.04
N GLY A 304 -18.88 6.48 13.15
CA GLY A 304 -17.75 6.81 14.05
C GLY A 304 -16.37 6.29 13.58
N ARG A 305 -16.25 5.79 12.35
CA ARG A 305 -15.00 5.23 11.78
C ARG A 305 -14.56 6.02 10.56
N HIS A 306 -13.26 6.19 10.35
CA HIS A 306 -12.72 6.80 9.14
C HIS A 306 -13.24 6.10 7.88
N ALA A 307 -13.64 6.89 6.90
CA ALA A 307 -14.04 6.43 5.58
C ALA A 307 -13.22 7.17 4.53
N ARG A 308 -13.31 6.76 3.26
CA ARG A 308 -12.66 7.50 2.17
C ARG A 308 -13.43 8.77 1.87
N ALA A 309 -12.72 9.85 1.61
CA ALA A 309 -13.27 11.03 0.97
C ALA A 309 -13.21 10.87 -0.55
N SER A 310 -14.06 11.60 -1.29
CA SER A 310 -14.15 11.47 -2.75
C SER A 310 -13.72 12.74 -3.47
N ILE A 311 -12.90 12.62 -4.51
CA ILE A 311 -12.62 13.66 -5.52
C ILE A 311 -13.09 13.08 -6.85
N ASP A 312 -14.19 13.59 -7.40
CA ASP A 312 -14.85 13.05 -8.58
C ASP A 312 -14.99 14.13 -9.66
N ALA A 313 -14.19 14.03 -10.71
CA ALA A 313 -14.25 14.90 -11.89
C ALA A 313 -15.17 14.36 -12.99
N LYS A 314 -16.02 13.36 -12.69
CA LYS A 314 -16.93 12.72 -13.65
C LYS A 314 -16.19 12.19 -14.88
N ALA A 315 -16.48 12.74 -16.05
CA ALA A 315 -15.89 12.36 -17.34
C ALA A 315 -14.65 13.18 -17.69
N GLU A 316 -14.14 14.00 -16.77
CA GLU A 316 -13.06 14.96 -16.99
C GLU A 316 -11.86 14.66 -16.08
N ASP A 317 -10.80 15.46 -16.23
CA ASP A 317 -9.51 15.15 -15.65
C ASP A 317 -9.37 15.66 -14.21
N VAL A 318 -8.61 14.91 -13.40
CA VAL A 318 -8.13 15.32 -12.08
C VAL A 318 -6.64 15.62 -12.19
N LYS A 319 -6.24 16.86 -11.91
CA LYS A 319 -4.85 17.32 -11.93
C LYS A 319 -4.44 17.80 -10.54
N LEU A 320 -3.45 17.14 -9.95
CA LEU A 320 -2.87 17.51 -8.66
C LEU A 320 -1.39 17.84 -8.88
N SER A 321 -0.94 19.00 -8.40
CA SER A 321 0.46 19.40 -8.49
C SER A 321 0.96 20.04 -7.20
N ALA A 322 2.20 19.69 -6.83
CA ALA A 322 2.90 20.28 -5.70
C ALA A 322 4.36 20.51 -6.09
N ALA A 323 4.92 21.68 -5.80
CA ALA A 323 6.36 21.91 -5.99
C ALA A 323 7.21 21.21 -4.91
N GLY A 324 6.64 21.00 -3.72
CA GLY A 324 7.20 20.19 -2.64
C GLY A 324 6.63 18.78 -2.58
N ASP A 325 6.53 18.21 -1.39
CA ASP A 325 5.97 16.89 -1.15
C ASP A 325 4.44 16.86 -1.34
N MET A 326 3.92 15.71 -1.79
CA MET A 326 2.50 15.45 -1.92
C MET A 326 2.11 14.23 -1.09
N THR A 327 1.10 14.36 -0.22
CA THR A 327 0.53 13.26 0.56
C THR A 327 -0.97 13.14 0.33
N LEU A 328 -1.41 11.95 -0.11
CA LEU A 328 -2.81 11.59 -0.30
C LEU A 328 -3.19 10.50 0.71
N THR A 329 -4.17 10.76 1.55
CA THR A 329 -4.53 9.88 2.68
C THR A 329 -6.00 9.49 2.63
N SER A 330 -6.27 8.20 2.39
CA SER A 330 -7.61 7.61 2.34
C SER A 330 -8.57 8.30 1.36
N LEU A 331 -8.14 8.56 0.13
CA LEU A 331 -8.94 9.25 -0.88
C LEU A 331 -9.43 8.31 -1.98
N ALA A 332 -10.60 8.62 -2.53
CA ALA A 332 -11.14 8.05 -3.75
C ALA A 332 -11.14 9.10 -4.87
N LEU A 333 -10.19 8.99 -5.80
CA LEU A 333 -10.08 9.86 -6.98
C LEU A 333 -10.72 9.16 -8.18
N ALA A 334 -11.63 9.86 -8.85
CA ALA A 334 -12.30 9.41 -10.06
C ALA A 334 -12.29 10.51 -11.13
N GLY A 335 -12.04 10.12 -12.38
CA GLY A 335 -12.03 11.01 -13.53
C GLY A 335 -11.67 10.28 -14.82
N ARG A 336 -11.52 11.01 -15.92
CA ARG A 336 -11.05 10.44 -17.19
C ARG A 336 -9.57 10.14 -17.17
N HIS A 337 -8.76 11.16 -16.87
CA HIS A 337 -7.34 10.98 -16.54
C HIS A 337 -7.06 11.50 -15.12
N ILE A 338 -6.17 10.82 -14.40
CA ILE A 338 -5.67 11.25 -13.10
C ILE A 338 -4.18 11.53 -13.24
N ASP A 339 -3.77 12.76 -12.97
CA ASP A 339 -2.38 13.22 -13.05
C ASP A 339 -1.97 13.85 -11.73
N ALA A 340 -1.09 13.19 -10.98
CA ALA A 340 -0.59 13.68 -9.70
C ALA A 340 0.93 13.86 -9.75
N ARG A 341 1.40 15.10 -9.65
CA ARG A 341 2.82 15.46 -9.81
C ARG A 341 3.38 16.15 -8.59
N SER A 342 4.35 15.51 -7.94
CA SER A 342 5.08 16.03 -6.79
C SER A 342 6.52 16.39 -7.18
N GLY A 343 6.91 17.63 -6.90
CA GLY A 343 8.28 18.10 -7.02
C GLY A 343 9.22 17.53 -5.95
N GLY A 344 8.65 16.96 -4.88
CA GLY A 344 9.35 16.16 -3.87
C GLY A 344 8.92 14.69 -3.92
N ARG A 345 8.58 14.12 -2.76
CA ARG A 345 8.04 12.76 -2.62
C ARG A 345 6.53 12.73 -2.83
N LEU A 346 6.03 11.66 -3.43
CA LEU A 346 4.58 11.38 -3.49
C LEU A 346 4.26 10.21 -2.55
N LYS A 347 3.44 10.45 -1.53
CA LYS A 347 3.02 9.45 -0.55
C LYS A 347 1.51 9.19 -0.62
N LEU A 348 1.14 7.92 -0.75
CA LEU A 348 -0.24 7.42 -0.73
C LEU A 348 -0.44 6.60 0.55
N ASP A 349 -0.96 7.25 1.60
CA ASP A 349 -1.12 6.65 2.94
C ASP A 349 -2.58 6.23 3.24
N ALA A 350 -2.75 5.49 4.32
CA ALA A 350 -4.03 4.94 4.75
C ALA A 350 -4.30 5.27 6.22
N LEU A 351 -5.52 5.69 6.54
CA LEU A 351 -6.03 5.76 7.90
C LEU A 351 -6.32 4.36 8.46
N SER A 352 -6.22 4.20 9.77
CA SER A 352 -6.52 2.96 10.49
C SER A 352 -7.75 3.13 11.37
N ASN A 353 -8.70 2.20 11.28
CA ASN A 353 -9.85 2.08 12.16
C ASN A 353 -9.66 0.94 13.13
N GLU A 354 -9.68 1.25 14.42
CA GLU A 354 -9.68 0.27 15.47
C GLU A 354 -11.09 0.07 16.04
N THR A 355 -11.46 -1.18 16.33
CA THR A 355 -12.70 -1.50 17.05
C THR A 355 -12.41 -2.51 18.13
N GLN A 356 -12.99 -2.30 19.30
CA GLN A 356 -12.97 -3.24 20.40
C GLN A 356 -14.40 -3.46 20.87
N THR A 357 -14.80 -4.73 21.03
CA THR A 357 -16.13 -5.11 21.51
C THR A 357 -16.00 -6.20 22.55
N GLN A 358 -16.84 -6.13 23.57
CA GLN A 358 -16.95 -7.15 24.60
C GLN A 358 -18.40 -7.62 24.67
N ARG A 359 -18.61 -8.94 24.71
CA ARG A 359 -19.95 -9.55 24.80
C ARG A 359 -19.89 -10.92 25.45
N GLN A 360 -21.03 -11.42 25.90
CA GLN A 360 -21.15 -12.81 26.29
C GLN A 360 -21.00 -13.74 25.07
N ALA A 361 -20.39 -14.89 25.30
CA ALA A 361 -20.40 -16.01 24.38
C ALA A 361 -21.82 -16.49 24.12
N THR A 362 -22.07 -16.98 22.91
CA THR A 362 -23.36 -17.54 22.51
C THR A 362 -23.16 -18.91 21.89
N ALA A 363 -24.22 -19.71 21.76
CA ALA A 363 -24.16 -21.01 21.08
C ALA A 363 -23.72 -20.92 19.60
N ALA A 364 -23.74 -19.73 18.98
CA ALA A 364 -23.24 -19.50 17.62
C ALA A 364 -21.70 -19.40 17.55
N ASP A 365 -21.01 -19.23 18.68
CA ASP A 365 -19.56 -19.12 18.75
C ASP A 365 -18.90 -20.51 18.71
N THR A 366 -18.59 -21.01 17.51
CA THR A 366 -18.07 -22.38 17.30
C THR A 366 -16.54 -22.51 17.30
N TRP A 367 -15.83 -21.41 17.53
CA TRP A 367 -14.36 -21.34 17.43
C TRP A 367 -13.63 -21.68 18.72
N PHE A 368 -14.36 -21.89 19.82
CA PHE A 368 -13.86 -22.47 21.06
C PHE A 368 -14.88 -23.44 21.67
N THR A 369 -14.44 -24.22 22.64
CA THR A 369 -15.28 -25.07 23.49
C THR A 369 -14.95 -24.81 24.95
N LEU A 370 -15.95 -24.95 25.82
CA LEU A 370 -15.79 -24.85 27.26
C LEU A 370 -15.61 -26.24 27.87
N ALA A 371 -14.84 -26.32 28.96
CA ALA A 371 -14.70 -27.53 29.75
C ALA A 371 -16.04 -27.94 30.38
N GLN A 372 -16.13 -29.21 30.73
CA GLN A 372 -17.30 -29.76 31.39
C GLN A 372 -17.59 -29.03 32.71
N GLY A 373 -18.82 -28.51 32.85
CA GLY A 373 -19.26 -27.78 34.05
C GLY A 373 -19.21 -26.25 33.92
N GLU A 374 -18.51 -25.71 32.92
CA GLU A 374 -18.51 -24.28 32.63
C GLU A 374 -19.61 -23.95 31.61
N THR A 375 -20.41 -22.92 31.88
CA THR A 375 -21.54 -22.52 31.00
C THR A 375 -21.37 -21.15 30.38
N ASP A 376 -20.54 -20.29 30.97
CA ASP A 376 -20.51 -18.86 30.67
C ASP A 376 -19.09 -18.39 30.32
N ALA A 377 -18.97 -17.64 29.23
CA ALA A 377 -17.73 -17.02 28.82
C ALA A 377 -17.97 -15.61 28.26
N GLN A 378 -16.96 -14.75 28.39
CA GLN A 378 -16.90 -13.43 27.77
C GLN A 378 -15.97 -13.46 26.57
N ILE A 379 -16.37 -12.83 25.49
CA ILE A 379 -15.58 -12.66 24.27
C ILE A 379 -15.20 -11.19 24.15
N GLU A 380 -13.92 -10.94 23.97
CA GLU A 380 -13.33 -9.66 23.60
C GLU A 380 -12.79 -9.76 22.18
N GLU A 381 -13.28 -8.93 21.27
CA GLU A 381 -12.78 -8.85 19.89
C GLU A 381 -12.16 -7.48 19.65
N ARG A 382 -10.93 -7.47 19.13
CA ARG A 382 -10.24 -6.27 18.68
C ARG A 382 -9.91 -6.40 17.20
N SER A 383 -10.15 -5.36 16.40
CA SER A 383 -9.74 -5.35 15.00
C SER A 383 -9.14 -4.02 14.58
N VAL A 384 -8.06 -4.06 13.80
CA VAL A 384 -7.47 -2.90 13.13
C VAL A 384 -7.64 -3.11 11.63
N ARG A 385 -8.34 -2.18 10.97
CA ARG A 385 -8.56 -2.19 9.53
C ARG A 385 -8.11 -0.89 8.89
N HIS A 386 -7.42 -0.97 7.77
CA HIS A 386 -6.96 0.20 7.05
C HIS A 386 -7.97 0.67 5.99
N VAL A 387 -7.97 1.97 5.72
CA VAL A 387 -8.74 2.59 4.66
C VAL A 387 -7.75 3.24 3.71
N GLY A 388 -7.31 2.52 2.68
CA GLY A 388 -6.35 3.05 1.70
C GLY A 388 -6.99 3.87 0.58
N ASN A 389 -6.14 4.32 -0.35
CA ASN A 389 -6.53 5.15 -1.49
C ASN A 389 -7.10 4.32 -2.65
N THR A 390 -7.96 4.93 -3.46
CA THR A 390 -8.42 4.37 -4.74
C THR A 390 -8.34 5.46 -5.81
N LEU A 391 -7.51 5.27 -6.83
CA LEU A 391 -7.36 6.14 -7.98
C LEU A 391 -7.88 5.39 -9.20
N ILE A 392 -9.07 5.74 -9.68
CA ILE A 392 -9.75 5.02 -10.76
C ILE A 392 -10.02 5.99 -11.90
N ALA A 393 -9.26 5.83 -12.99
CA ALA A 393 -9.43 6.59 -14.22
C ALA A 393 -10.17 5.74 -15.27
N THR A 394 -10.92 6.37 -16.16
CA THR A 394 -11.47 5.69 -17.35
C THR A 394 -10.45 5.60 -18.50
N GLY A 395 -9.40 6.42 -18.47
CA GLY A 395 -8.26 6.38 -19.39
C GLY A 395 -6.96 6.02 -18.66
N THR A 396 -6.20 7.06 -18.24
CA THR A 396 -4.83 6.89 -17.73
C THR A 396 -4.65 7.39 -16.31
N VAL A 397 -3.72 6.77 -15.57
CA VAL A 397 -3.21 7.31 -14.30
C VAL A 397 -1.71 7.60 -14.43
N ARG A 398 -1.30 8.83 -14.13
CA ARG A 398 0.10 9.26 -14.06
C ARG A 398 0.42 9.71 -12.64
N LEU A 399 1.45 9.12 -12.05
CA LEU A 399 1.96 9.49 -10.73
C LEU A 399 3.44 9.87 -10.84
N ASP A 400 3.78 11.13 -10.57
CA ASP A 400 5.15 11.62 -10.58
C ASP A 400 5.57 12.00 -9.15
N GLY A 401 6.65 11.38 -8.67
CA GLY A 401 7.30 11.78 -7.42
C GLY A 401 8.80 11.92 -7.66
N ARG A 402 9.28 13.16 -7.80
CA ARG A 402 10.70 13.43 -8.12
C ARG A 402 11.66 12.68 -7.19
N ASP A 403 11.36 12.66 -5.90
CA ASP A 403 12.18 12.09 -4.83
C ASP A 403 11.66 10.73 -4.30
N GLY A 404 10.79 10.09 -5.09
CA GLY A 404 10.27 8.75 -4.85
C GLY A 404 8.75 8.72 -4.71
N ILE A 405 8.20 7.52 -4.82
CA ILE A 405 6.78 7.23 -4.62
C ILE A 405 6.65 6.17 -3.53
N GLU A 406 5.85 6.45 -2.50
CA GLU A 406 5.53 5.51 -1.43
C GLU A 406 4.03 5.21 -1.43
N MET A 407 3.65 3.93 -1.46
CA MET A 407 2.24 3.55 -1.43
C MET A 407 1.98 2.24 -0.67
N ALA A 408 0.91 2.24 0.11
CA ALA A 408 0.40 1.05 0.78
C ALA A 408 -1.13 1.04 0.76
N ALA A 409 -1.73 -0.15 0.68
CA ALA A 409 -3.18 -0.35 0.58
C ALA A 409 -3.86 0.51 -0.51
N THR A 410 -3.14 0.81 -1.59
CA THR A 410 -3.62 1.73 -2.62
C THR A 410 -4.04 0.98 -3.88
N ARG A 411 -5.24 1.24 -4.38
CA ARG A 411 -5.71 0.72 -5.67
C ARG A 411 -5.55 1.80 -6.75
N VAL A 412 -4.88 1.45 -7.85
CA VAL A 412 -4.70 2.30 -9.02
C VAL A 412 -5.22 1.57 -10.24
N GLU A 413 -6.21 2.14 -10.93
CA GLU A 413 -6.77 1.58 -12.15
C GLU A 413 -6.78 2.61 -13.28
N GLY A 414 -6.10 2.30 -14.38
CA GLY A 414 -6.11 3.10 -15.62
C GLY A 414 -6.13 2.14 -16.82
N PRO A 415 -7.30 1.84 -17.42
CA PRO A 415 -7.44 0.78 -18.41
C PRO A 415 -6.60 0.97 -19.67
N GLU A 416 -6.23 2.20 -20.01
CA GLU A 416 -5.28 2.48 -21.09
C GLU A 416 -3.84 2.31 -20.59
N PHE A 417 -3.49 3.04 -19.54
CA PHE A 417 -2.12 3.11 -19.06
C PHE A 417 -2.02 3.56 -17.60
N VAL A 418 -1.09 2.95 -16.86
CA VAL A 418 -0.65 3.46 -15.56
C VAL A 418 0.86 3.70 -15.62
N GLY A 419 1.27 4.96 -15.46
CA GLY A 419 2.68 5.34 -15.46
C GLY A 419 3.10 5.96 -14.14
N MET A 420 4.19 5.48 -13.58
CA MET A 420 4.81 6.03 -12.37
C MET A 420 6.24 6.47 -12.67
N TYR A 421 6.60 7.69 -12.27
CA TYR A 421 7.88 8.28 -12.65
C TYR A 421 8.58 8.92 -11.45
N THR A 422 9.89 8.70 -11.36
CA THR A 422 10.75 9.25 -10.30
C THR A 422 12.08 9.66 -10.91
N VAL A 423 12.73 10.68 -10.35
CA VAL A 423 14.11 11.07 -10.72
C VAL A 423 15.11 10.36 -9.79
N ARG A 424 14.79 10.30 -8.50
CA ARG A 424 15.54 9.59 -7.45
C ARG A 424 14.55 8.97 -6.45
N GLY A 425 15.05 8.12 -5.54
CA GLY A 425 14.22 7.49 -4.49
C GLY A 425 13.45 6.23 -4.93
N GLY A 426 13.02 6.15 -6.20
CA GLY A 426 12.34 4.98 -6.75
C GLY A 426 10.94 4.75 -6.18
N LEU A 427 10.38 3.57 -6.43
CA LEU A 427 9.05 3.16 -5.96
C LEU A 427 9.14 2.27 -4.71
N GLN A 428 8.37 2.56 -3.67
CA GLN A 428 8.10 1.66 -2.55
C GLN A 428 6.61 1.35 -2.50
N ALA A 429 6.21 0.19 -3.01
CA ALA A 429 4.82 -0.25 -3.01
C ALA A 429 4.64 -1.52 -2.18
N GLY A 430 3.73 -1.48 -1.22
CA GLY A 430 3.45 -2.64 -0.38
C GLY A 430 2.00 -2.76 0.08
N ALA A 431 1.81 -3.39 1.22
CA ALA A 431 0.49 -3.57 1.83
C ALA A 431 0.45 -2.93 3.22
N LYS A 432 -0.76 -2.59 3.68
CA LYS A 432 -1.02 -2.43 5.12
C LYS A 432 -1.54 -3.74 5.69
N VAL A 433 -1.18 -4.07 6.93
CA VAL A 433 -1.56 -5.31 7.60
C VAL A 433 -2.74 -5.05 8.53
N ASP A 434 -3.90 -5.55 8.15
CA ASP A 434 -5.08 -5.62 9.00
C ASP A 434 -4.90 -6.73 10.03
N LYS A 435 -5.38 -6.48 11.25
CA LYS A 435 -5.17 -7.35 12.40
C LYS A 435 -6.48 -7.64 13.09
N GLN A 436 -6.66 -8.88 13.54
CA GLN A 436 -7.81 -9.31 14.30
C GLN A 436 -7.36 -10.14 15.49
N TRP A 437 -7.81 -9.75 16.68
CA TRP A 437 -7.67 -10.50 17.92
C TRP A 437 -9.05 -10.91 18.40
N ARG A 438 -9.16 -12.14 18.87
CA ARG A 438 -10.33 -12.62 19.61
C ARG A 438 -9.83 -13.31 20.85
N THR A 439 -10.31 -12.89 22.01
CA THR A 439 -10.02 -13.53 23.28
C THR A 439 -11.34 -13.98 23.88
N VAL A 440 -11.40 -15.21 24.33
CA VAL A 440 -12.49 -15.75 25.12
C VAL A 440 -11.95 -16.05 26.52
N ARG A 441 -12.71 -15.67 27.55
CA ARG A 441 -12.41 -15.93 28.97
C ARG A 441 -13.64 -16.52 29.64
N LEU A 442 -13.44 -17.42 30.59
CA LEU A 442 -14.53 -17.83 31.49
C LEU A 442 -15.07 -16.62 32.26
N ALA A 443 -16.39 -16.50 32.39
CA ALA A 443 -17.01 -15.30 32.96
C ALA A 443 -16.75 -15.13 34.48
N SER A 444 -16.38 -16.21 35.17
CA SER A 444 -16.19 -16.27 36.62
C SER A 444 -14.73 -16.14 37.08
N SER A 445 -13.78 -15.92 36.16
CA SER A 445 -12.35 -16.00 36.45
C SER A 445 -11.56 -14.90 35.76
N ASP A 446 -10.62 -14.30 36.51
CA ASP A 446 -9.61 -13.38 36.00
C ASP A 446 -8.27 -14.08 35.69
N ALA A 447 -8.24 -15.42 35.79
CA ALA A 447 -7.02 -16.19 35.65
C ALA A 447 -6.59 -16.30 34.17
N PRO A 448 -5.31 -16.03 33.83
CA PRO A 448 -4.82 -16.11 32.45
C PRO A 448 -5.02 -17.50 31.80
N GLU A 449 -4.95 -18.56 32.60
CA GLU A 449 -5.13 -19.95 32.18
C GLU A 449 -6.56 -20.33 31.79
N ASP A 450 -7.54 -19.51 32.15
CA ASP A 450 -8.96 -19.69 31.83
C ASP A 450 -9.37 -18.93 30.57
N SER A 451 -8.37 -18.56 29.75
CA SER A 451 -8.51 -17.78 28.54
C SER A 451 -7.93 -18.50 27.32
N ALA A 452 -8.54 -18.23 26.17
CA ALA A 452 -7.98 -18.59 24.87
C ALA A 452 -8.10 -17.42 23.90
N SER A 453 -7.10 -17.26 23.03
CA SER A 453 -7.05 -16.17 22.08
C SER A 453 -6.59 -16.62 20.70
N THR A 454 -7.12 -15.94 19.68
CA THR A 454 -6.70 -16.07 18.29
C THR A 454 -6.23 -14.72 17.77
N TYR A 455 -5.20 -14.76 16.93
CA TYR A 455 -4.64 -13.62 16.24
C TYR A 455 -4.52 -13.94 14.75
N PHE A 456 -4.98 -13.03 13.90
CA PHE A 456 -4.87 -13.16 12.46
C PHE A 456 -4.45 -11.82 11.84
N GLU A 457 -3.42 -11.88 11.01
CA GLU A 457 -3.04 -10.81 10.11
C GLU A 457 -3.63 -11.08 8.72
N SER A 458 -3.99 -10.02 8.00
CA SER A 458 -4.31 -10.08 6.57
C SER A 458 -3.80 -8.80 5.90
N ALA A 459 -3.42 -8.86 4.63
CA ALA A 459 -2.82 -7.70 3.97
C ALA A 459 -3.76 -7.04 2.96
N GLN A 460 -3.92 -5.72 3.09
CA GLN A 460 -4.47 -4.87 2.04
C GLN A 460 -3.34 -4.46 1.09
N ALA A 461 -3.13 -5.27 0.05
CA ALA A 461 -2.12 -5.02 -0.97
C ALA A 461 -2.38 -3.71 -1.74
N SER A 462 -1.32 -3.00 -2.12
CA SER A 462 -1.42 -2.07 -3.24
C SER A 462 -1.64 -2.85 -4.52
N HIS A 463 -2.65 -2.46 -5.29
CA HIS A 463 -3.07 -3.11 -6.53
C HIS A 463 -3.05 -2.11 -7.67
N ILE A 464 -2.14 -2.33 -8.62
CA ILE A 464 -1.99 -1.52 -9.83
C ILE A 464 -2.53 -2.32 -11.00
N LYS A 465 -3.49 -1.75 -11.73
CA LYS A 465 -4.11 -2.38 -12.88
C LYS A 465 -4.19 -1.40 -14.05
N GLY A 466 -3.77 -1.85 -15.23
CA GLY A 466 -3.91 -1.04 -16.43
C GLY A 466 -3.77 -1.81 -17.73
N GLY A 467 -3.86 -1.10 -18.85
CA GLY A 467 -3.54 -1.65 -20.17
C GLY A 467 -2.07 -2.01 -20.23
N SER A 468 -1.22 -0.98 -20.21
CA SER A 468 0.21 -1.11 -19.90
C SER A 468 0.55 -0.43 -18.58
N VAL A 469 1.58 -0.92 -17.89
CA VAL A 469 2.02 -0.41 -16.59
C VAL A 469 3.52 -0.15 -16.62
N ASP A 470 3.91 1.11 -16.43
CA ASP A 470 5.31 1.53 -16.32
C ASP A 470 5.63 1.98 -14.89
N LEU A 471 6.66 1.37 -14.31
CA LEU A 471 7.12 1.61 -12.96
C LEU A 471 8.62 1.97 -12.97
N PRO A 472 9.08 2.84 -12.06
CA PRO A 472 10.50 3.03 -11.85
C PRO A 472 11.08 1.85 -11.05
N THR A 473 12.41 1.76 -10.97
CA THR A 473 13.08 0.83 -10.05
C THR A 473 12.68 1.08 -8.59
N GLY A 474 12.73 0.05 -7.76
CA GLY A 474 12.36 0.17 -6.36
C GLY A 474 11.99 -1.16 -5.70
N LYS A 475 11.24 -1.08 -4.60
CA LYS A 475 10.85 -2.19 -3.75
C LYS A 475 9.34 -2.46 -3.82
N LEU A 476 8.97 -3.69 -4.14
CA LEU A 476 7.60 -4.19 -4.15
C LEU A 476 7.45 -5.29 -3.08
N VAL A 477 6.52 -5.13 -2.12
CA VAL A 477 6.34 -6.08 -1.00
C VAL A 477 4.88 -6.49 -0.83
N GLY A 478 4.54 -7.74 -1.16
CA GLY A 478 3.16 -8.23 -1.15
C GLY A 478 2.21 -7.45 -2.07
N ALA A 479 2.75 -6.76 -3.08
CA ALA A 479 2.00 -5.92 -4.01
C ALA A 479 1.41 -6.73 -5.17
N ARG A 480 0.44 -6.16 -5.88
CA ARG A 480 -0.19 -6.78 -7.04
C ARG A 480 -0.18 -5.86 -8.25
N ILE A 481 0.37 -6.33 -9.37
CA ILE A 481 0.37 -5.63 -10.66
C ILE A 481 -0.29 -6.52 -11.72
N ASP A 482 -1.38 -6.03 -12.33
CA ASP A 482 -2.11 -6.70 -13.40
C ASP A 482 -2.19 -5.78 -14.63
N ALA A 483 -1.44 -6.09 -15.68
CA ALA A 483 -1.55 -5.41 -16.97
C ALA A 483 -2.24 -6.28 -18.02
N ALA A 484 -3.00 -5.65 -18.92
CA ALA A 484 -3.63 -6.31 -20.07
C ALA A 484 -2.71 -6.43 -21.29
N HIS A 485 -1.57 -5.74 -21.31
CA HIS A 485 -0.60 -5.75 -22.40
C HIS A 485 0.82 -5.92 -21.87
N SER A 486 1.38 -4.91 -21.18
CA SER A 486 2.79 -4.95 -20.75
C SER A 486 2.99 -4.42 -19.34
N VAL A 487 4.04 -4.92 -18.69
CA VAL A 487 4.55 -4.36 -17.44
C VAL A 487 6.03 -4.08 -17.63
N SER A 488 6.45 -2.86 -17.33
CA SER A 488 7.81 -2.39 -17.47
C SER A 488 8.27 -1.81 -16.13
N MET A 489 9.32 -2.37 -15.54
CA MET A 489 9.93 -1.82 -14.33
C MET A 489 11.40 -1.53 -14.61
N ASN A 490 11.71 -0.27 -14.91
CA ASN A 490 13.02 0.13 -15.44
C ASN A 490 13.58 1.38 -14.74
N GLY A 491 14.90 1.52 -14.78
CA GLY A 491 15.61 2.69 -14.26
C GLY A 491 16.99 2.34 -13.70
N PRO A 492 17.73 3.33 -13.17
CA PRO A 492 19.12 3.15 -12.76
C PRO A 492 19.29 2.51 -11.37
N GLY A 493 18.21 2.26 -10.63
CA GLY A 493 18.24 1.73 -9.28
C GLY A 493 18.24 0.20 -9.20
N ALA A 494 18.39 -0.32 -7.97
CA ALA A 494 18.15 -1.73 -7.69
C ALA A 494 16.64 -2.02 -7.61
N ILE A 495 16.26 -3.27 -7.91
CA ILE A 495 14.88 -3.77 -7.86
C ILE A 495 14.80 -4.87 -6.82
N VAL A 496 13.83 -4.76 -5.92
CA VAL A 496 13.52 -5.77 -4.91
C VAL A 496 12.05 -6.13 -5.00
N ILE A 497 11.75 -7.39 -5.30
CA ILE A 497 10.40 -7.95 -5.34
C ILE A 497 10.33 -9.01 -4.25
N SER A 498 9.58 -8.75 -3.19
CA SER A 498 9.48 -9.65 -2.05
C SER A 498 8.04 -9.99 -1.72
N GLY A 499 7.78 -11.20 -1.25
CA GLY A 499 6.53 -11.48 -0.55
C GLY A 499 6.48 -10.76 0.81
N LEU A 500 5.28 -10.61 1.35
CA LEU A 500 5.02 -10.04 2.67
C LEU A 500 4.71 -11.18 3.64
N ASP A 501 5.48 -11.27 4.71
CA ASP A 501 5.20 -12.24 5.77
C ASP A 501 4.04 -11.76 6.65
N LEU A 502 3.14 -12.68 6.96
CA LEU A 502 1.95 -12.49 7.76
C LEU A 502 1.89 -13.60 8.82
N LYS A 503 1.29 -13.29 9.96
CA LYS A 503 1.17 -14.20 11.09
C LYS A 503 -0.28 -14.54 11.43
N SER A 504 -0.47 -15.76 11.90
CA SER A 504 -1.64 -16.15 12.70
C SER A 504 -1.16 -16.90 13.91
N SER A 505 -1.80 -16.69 15.07
CA SER A 505 -1.50 -17.48 16.26
C SER A 505 -2.72 -17.84 17.05
N PHE A 506 -2.61 -18.95 17.76
CA PHE A 506 -3.60 -19.52 18.66
C PHE A 506 -2.90 -19.70 19.99
N THR A 507 -3.47 -19.13 21.05
CA THR A 507 -2.92 -19.23 22.41
C THR A 507 -4.04 -19.69 23.32
N GLN A 508 -3.82 -20.68 24.16
CA GLN A 508 -4.79 -21.10 25.16
C GLN A 508 -4.07 -21.47 26.45
N GLY A 509 -4.75 -21.25 27.58
CA GLY A 509 -4.20 -21.56 28.89
C GLY A 509 -3.86 -23.04 29.07
N THR A 510 -2.88 -23.31 29.92
CA THR A 510 -2.37 -24.67 30.22
C THR A 510 -3.03 -25.31 31.44
N GLY A 511 -4.06 -24.67 32.00
CA GLY A 511 -4.81 -25.12 33.19
C GLY A 511 -5.89 -26.16 32.89
N THR A 512 -6.50 -26.73 33.93
CA THR A 512 -7.54 -27.77 33.85
C THR A 512 -8.95 -27.23 33.55
N ARG A 513 -9.21 -25.93 33.80
CA ARG A 513 -10.49 -25.24 33.51
C ARG A 513 -10.46 -24.69 32.08
N ARG A 514 -10.87 -25.52 31.12
CA ARG A 514 -10.52 -25.31 29.71
C ARG A 514 -11.47 -24.35 28.99
N VAL A 515 -10.88 -23.36 28.31
CA VAL A 515 -11.41 -22.86 27.05
C VAL A 515 -10.48 -23.39 25.95
N THR A 516 -10.99 -24.24 25.06
CA THR A 516 -10.19 -24.87 24.00
C THR A 516 -10.50 -24.24 22.67
N LEU A 517 -9.51 -23.92 21.86
CA LEU A 517 -9.74 -23.43 20.50
C LEU A 517 -10.01 -24.59 19.54
N SER A 518 -11.11 -24.54 18.79
CA SER A 518 -11.53 -25.62 17.88
C SER A 518 -10.53 -25.90 16.74
N LYS A 519 -9.62 -24.96 16.45
CA LYS A 519 -8.59 -25.06 15.40
C LYS A 519 -7.19 -25.41 15.94
N SER A 520 -7.03 -25.55 17.25
CA SER A 520 -5.80 -26.05 17.85
C SER A 520 -6.07 -27.41 18.48
N LEU A 521 -5.03 -28.23 18.65
CA LEU A 521 -5.18 -29.41 19.47
C LEU A 521 -5.32 -28.97 20.92
N ALA A 522 -6.13 -29.69 21.68
CA ALA A 522 -6.44 -29.33 23.06
C ALA A 522 -5.15 -29.23 23.92
N HIS A 523 -4.15 -30.03 23.56
CA HIS A 523 -2.86 -30.12 24.21
C HIS A 523 -1.81 -29.14 23.65
N GLU A 524 -2.17 -28.08 22.92
CA GLU A 524 -1.21 -27.06 22.46
C GLU A 524 -1.43 -25.78 23.27
N ALA A 525 -0.37 -25.21 23.86
CA ALA A 525 -0.50 -23.93 24.57
C ALA A 525 -0.41 -22.75 23.61
N TYR A 526 0.44 -22.89 22.60
CA TYR A 526 0.69 -21.88 21.59
C TYR A 526 0.92 -22.54 20.23
N ARG A 527 0.32 -21.95 19.19
CA ARG A 527 0.58 -22.31 17.79
C ARG A 527 0.69 -21.03 16.98
N GLU A 528 1.80 -20.85 16.30
CA GLU A 528 2.03 -19.74 15.36
C GLU A 528 2.23 -20.30 13.96
N HIS A 529 1.50 -19.75 13.00
CA HIS A 529 1.74 -19.96 11.59
C HIS A 529 2.13 -18.61 10.97
N THR A 530 3.36 -18.52 10.48
CA THR A 530 3.78 -17.48 9.54
C THR A 530 3.48 -17.96 8.13
N TYR A 531 2.97 -17.10 7.27
CA TYR A 531 2.72 -17.40 5.86
C TYR A 531 2.99 -16.16 5.03
N GLN A 532 3.27 -16.34 3.74
CA GLN A 532 3.68 -15.22 2.91
C GLN A 532 2.61 -14.88 1.88
N GLN A 533 2.29 -13.59 1.76
CA GLN A 533 1.57 -13.03 0.63
C GLN A 533 2.57 -12.69 -0.48
N PRO A 534 2.56 -13.39 -1.63
CA PRO A 534 3.53 -13.14 -2.68
C PRO A 534 3.30 -11.79 -3.35
N THR A 535 4.37 -11.16 -3.83
CA THR A 535 4.24 -10.08 -4.82
C THR A 535 3.88 -10.70 -6.16
N ARG A 536 2.80 -10.23 -6.78
CA ARG A 536 2.29 -10.74 -8.05
C ARG A 536 2.46 -9.71 -9.16
N MET A 537 3.05 -10.10 -10.28
CA MET A 537 3.13 -9.28 -11.49
C MET A 537 2.67 -10.08 -12.69
N LYS A 538 1.70 -9.57 -13.43
CA LYS A 538 1.11 -10.25 -14.58
C LYS A 538 0.94 -9.30 -15.76
N ALA A 539 1.63 -9.59 -16.86
CA ALA A 539 1.39 -8.96 -18.16
C ALA A 539 0.58 -9.93 -19.03
N ARG A 540 -0.76 -9.83 -19.02
CA ARG A 540 -1.64 -10.73 -19.79
C ARG A 540 -1.41 -10.43 -21.27
N GLY A 541 -1.03 -11.42 -22.07
CA GLY A 541 -0.93 -11.23 -23.52
C GLY A 541 0.23 -10.35 -24.00
N GLY A 542 1.22 -10.03 -23.15
CA GLY A 542 2.42 -9.33 -23.61
C GLY A 542 3.63 -9.46 -22.69
N HIS A 543 4.48 -8.44 -22.67
CA HIS A 543 5.83 -8.52 -22.11
C HIS A 543 5.90 -7.99 -20.68
N LEU A 544 6.49 -8.78 -19.78
CA LEU A 544 6.96 -8.33 -18.47
C LEU A 544 8.47 -8.08 -18.56
N SER A 545 8.89 -6.82 -18.51
CA SER A 545 10.29 -6.39 -18.56
C SER A 545 10.70 -5.79 -17.23
N ILE A 546 11.78 -6.31 -16.64
CA ILE A 546 12.36 -5.81 -15.39
C ILE A 546 13.83 -5.51 -15.67
N THR A 547 14.20 -4.23 -15.61
CA THR A 547 15.55 -3.75 -15.88
C THR A 547 16.07 -2.88 -14.76
N GLY A 548 17.22 -3.21 -14.18
CA GLY A 548 17.81 -2.41 -13.10
C GLY A 548 19.28 -2.68 -12.89
N LYS A 549 19.84 -2.06 -11.85
CA LYS A 549 21.26 -2.25 -11.49
C LYS A 549 21.54 -3.60 -10.85
N ASP A 550 20.67 -4.01 -9.93
CA ASP A 550 20.65 -5.33 -9.30
C ASP A 550 19.18 -5.75 -9.19
N ILE A 551 18.87 -7.03 -9.39
CA ILE A 551 17.50 -7.55 -9.28
C ILE A 551 17.45 -8.63 -8.21
N ARG A 552 16.59 -8.46 -7.20
CA ARG A 552 16.32 -9.48 -6.18
C ARG A 552 14.83 -9.82 -6.14
N ILE A 553 14.51 -11.11 -6.21
CA ILE A 553 13.14 -11.63 -6.20
C ILE A 553 13.02 -12.74 -5.15
N ASP A 554 12.27 -12.51 -4.08
CA ASP A 554 12.05 -13.46 -2.97
C ASP A 554 10.55 -13.67 -2.72
N GLY A 555 9.99 -14.83 -3.01
CA GLY A 555 8.53 -15.05 -2.86
C GLY A 555 7.69 -14.30 -3.90
N GLY A 556 8.19 -14.20 -5.14
CA GLY A 556 7.50 -13.55 -6.26
C GLY A 556 6.66 -14.52 -7.11
N GLN A 557 5.60 -14.01 -7.73
CA GLN A 557 4.84 -14.71 -8.77
C GLN A 557 4.75 -13.82 -10.01
N LEU A 558 5.63 -14.07 -10.97
CA LEU A 558 5.81 -13.26 -12.17
C LEU A 558 5.31 -14.03 -13.39
N SER A 559 4.50 -13.38 -14.24
CA SER A 559 4.03 -14.02 -15.47
C SER A 559 3.79 -13.07 -16.63
N GLY A 560 4.03 -13.55 -17.84
CA GLY A 560 3.76 -12.85 -19.08
C GLY A 560 3.81 -13.78 -20.29
N THR A 561 3.54 -13.24 -21.49
CA THR A 561 3.85 -13.95 -22.73
C THR A 561 5.36 -14.06 -22.88
N LYS A 562 6.04 -12.92 -22.76
CA LYS A 562 7.49 -12.84 -22.62
C LYS A 562 7.82 -12.32 -21.23
N VAL A 563 8.88 -12.84 -20.63
CA VAL A 563 9.44 -12.31 -19.38
C VAL A 563 10.92 -12.04 -19.59
N SER A 564 11.38 -10.83 -19.24
CA SER A 564 12.78 -10.45 -19.34
C SER A 564 13.26 -9.82 -18.05
N LEU A 565 14.31 -10.40 -17.48
CA LEU A 565 15.02 -9.88 -16.31
C LEU A 565 16.42 -9.45 -16.80
N HIS A 566 16.70 -8.15 -16.78
CA HIS A 566 17.98 -7.61 -17.22
C HIS A 566 18.63 -6.77 -16.11
N SER A 567 19.80 -7.20 -15.65
CA SER A 567 20.57 -6.50 -14.63
C SER A 567 21.89 -6.00 -15.21
N GLU A 568 22.31 -4.80 -14.84
CA GLU A 568 23.69 -4.31 -15.07
C GLU A 568 24.70 -4.92 -14.07
N GLY A 569 24.20 -5.64 -13.07
CA GLY A 569 24.93 -6.33 -12.03
C GLY A 569 24.32 -7.70 -11.78
N ASP A 570 24.01 -8.00 -10.52
CA ASP A 570 23.61 -9.36 -10.13
C ASP A 570 22.08 -9.56 -10.21
N ILE A 571 21.65 -10.81 -10.41
CA ILE A 571 20.25 -11.25 -10.32
C ILE A 571 20.14 -12.37 -9.29
N ALA A 572 19.31 -12.19 -8.26
CA ALA A 572 19.01 -13.21 -7.26
C ALA A 572 17.51 -13.54 -7.24
N ILE A 573 17.18 -14.82 -7.40
CA ILE A 573 15.80 -15.33 -7.36
C ILE A 573 15.75 -16.46 -6.34
N ALA A 574 15.04 -16.24 -5.24
CA ALA A 574 14.97 -17.22 -4.16
C ALA A 574 13.52 -17.53 -3.77
N GLY A 575 13.28 -18.75 -3.30
CA GLY A 575 12.10 -19.06 -2.51
C GLY A 575 12.08 -18.23 -1.22
N SER A 576 10.93 -18.20 -0.57
CA SER A 576 10.78 -17.69 0.79
C SER A 576 10.58 -18.83 1.76
N SER A 577 10.70 -18.59 3.07
CA SER A 577 10.40 -19.60 4.07
C SER A 577 9.13 -19.27 4.85
N LYS A 578 8.32 -20.30 5.09
CA LYS A 578 7.16 -20.28 5.97
C LYS A 578 7.54 -21.00 7.26
N ARG A 579 7.26 -20.38 8.41
CA ARG A 579 7.52 -20.95 9.73
C ARG A 579 6.23 -21.35 10.45
N VAL A 580 6.21 -22.54 11.02
CA VAL A 580 5.22 -22.97 12.02
C VAL A 580 5.96 -23.21 13.33
N ARG A 581 5.43 -22.68 14.42
CA ARG A 581 5.94 -22.93 15.78
C ARG A 581 4.79 -23.42 16.66
N ILE A 582 5.04 -24.44 17.45
CA ILE A 582 4.08 -25.01 18.39
C ILE A 582 4.77 -25.14 19.74
N ASP A 583 4.23 -24.49 20.78
CA ASP A 583 4.73 -24.62 22.15
C ASP A 583 3.65 -25.23 23.07
N GLY A 584 4.09 -26.07 24.00
CA GLY A 584 3.22 -26.78 24.97
C GLY A 584 2.33 -27.82 24.26
N ALA A 585 1.68 -28.75 24.94
CA ALA A 585 1.24 -28.86 26.32
C ALA A 585 0.91 -30.34 26.66
N ARG A 586 0.40 -30.56 27.88
CA ARG A 586 0.15 -31.85 28.55
C ARG A 586 -0.44 -32.93 27.63
N PRO A 587 0.09 -34.17 27.59
CA PRO A 587 -0.47 -35.27 26.79
C PRO A 587 -1.92 -35.64 27.15
N SER A 588 -2.36 -35.33 28.37
CA SER A 588 -3.72 -35.57 28.87
C SER A 588 -4.07 -34.63 30.06
N ALA A 589 -5.36 -34.53 30.40
CA ALA A 589 -5.86 -33.61 31.43
C ALA A 589 -5.34 -33.90 32.86
N ASP A 590 -4.90 -35.12 33.10
CA ASP A 590 -4.43 -35.72 34.35
C ASP A 590 -2.90 -35.69 34.51
N GLN A 591 -2.13 -35.23 33.52
CA GLN A 591 -0.67 -35.21 33.57
C GLN A 591 -0.08 -33.84 33.93
N GLU A 592 1.13 -33.84 34.53
CA GLU A 592 1.88 -32.61 34.82
C GLU A 592 2.27 -31.85 33.55
N LEU A 593 2.51 -30.54 33.70
CA LEU A 593 2.90 -29.64 32.61
C LEU A 593 4.27 -30.07 32.04
N ARG A 594 4.35 -30.31 30.72
CA ARG A 594 5.58 -30.69 30.02
C ARG A 594 5.95 -29.62 29.00
N SER A 595 7.25 -29.34 28.85
CA SER A 595 7.76 -28.41 27.83
C SER A 595 8.01 -29.15 26.51
N PHE A 596 7.30 -28.70 25.48
CA PHE A 596 7.38 -29.17 24.11
C PHE A 596 7.49 -27.94 23.21
N ASP A 597 8.47 -27.91 22.31
CA ASP A 597 8.58 -26.94 21.22
C ASP A 597 8.81 -27.70 19.90
N ARG A 598 8.00 -27.43 18.89
CA ARG A 598 8.21 -27.91 17.52
C ARG A 598 8.20 -26.75 16.55
N THR A 599 9.22 -26.72 15.68
CA THR A 599 9.35 -25.73 14.61
C THR A 599 9.43 -26.41 13.25
N PHE A 600 8.68 -25.90 12.29
CA PHE A 600 8.75 -26.31 10.89
C PHE A 600 9.06 -25.10 10.03
N GLU A 601 10.04 -25.21 9.14
CA GLU A 601 10.39 -24.22 8.15
C GLU A 601 10.29 -24.83 6.75
N VAL A 602 9.26 -24.41 6.01
CA VAL A 602 8.93 -24.92 4.68
C VAL A 602 9.20 -23.83 3.65
N SER A 603 9.98 -24.16 2.62
CA SER A 603 10.24 -23.25 1.50
C SER A 603 9.02 -23.11 0.58
N MET A 604 8.70 -21.87 0.21
CA MET A 604 7.70 -21.49 -0.79
C MET A 604 8.44 -20.95 -2.02
N PRO A 605 8.26 -21.55 -3.21
CA PRO A 605 9.06 -21.18 -4.37
C PRO A 605 8.66 -19.82 -4.94
N THR A 606 9.65 -19.05 -5.40
CA THR A 606 9.40 -18.00 -6.38
C THR A 606 9.05 -18.65 -7.72
N LEU A 607 8.00 -18.16 -8.37
CA LEU A 607 7.53 -18.65 -9.66
C LEU A 607 7.68 -17.57 -10.72
N VAL A 608 8.43 -17.85 -11.78
CA VAL A 608 8.53 -17.01 -12.98
C VAL A 608 8.07 -17.83 -14.19
N LYS A 609 6.97 -17.41 -14.83
CA LYS A 609 6.36 -18.15 -15.94
C LYS A 609 6.21 -17.30 -17.19
N ALA A 610 6.79 -17.73 -18.29
CA ALA A 610 6.55 -17.18 -19.62
C ALA A 610 5.74 -18.17 -20.48
N SER A 611 4.72 -17.70 -21.20
CA SER A 611 4.01 -18.56 -22.16
C SER A 611 4.72 -18.68 -23.51
N ASP A 612 5.80 -17.93 -23.73
CA ASP A 612 6.67 -17.99 -24.91
C ASP A 612 8.13 -18.01 -24.44
N THR A 613 8.77 -16.84 -24.24
CA THR A 613 10.19 -16.75 -23.89
C THR A 613 10.44 -16.18 -22.50
N LEU A 614 11.35 -16.79 -21.74
CA LEU A 614 11.95 -16.23 -20.52
C LEU A 614 13.43 -15.96 -20.75
N SER A 615 13.86 -14.72 -20.53
CA SER A 615 15.26 -14.32 -20.63
C SER A 615 15.75 -13.71 -19.32
N VAL A 616 16.89 -14.19 -18.83
CA VAL A 616 17.60 -13.70 -17.65
C VAL A 616 19.00 -13.29 -18.08
N ARG A 617 19.34 -12.00 -17.96
CA ARG A 617 20.62 -11.44 -18.40
C ARG A 617 21.27 -10.59 -17.31
N ALA A 618 22.44 -10.99 -16.85
CA ALA A 618 23.25 -10.26 -15.87
C ALA A 618 24.55 -9.74 -16.49
N GLY A 619 24.71 -8.42 -16.50
CA GLY A 619 25.89 -7.72 -16.99
C GLY A 619 26.95 -7.55 -15.88
N ARG A 620 28.19 -7.32 -16.29
CA ARG A 620 29.32 -7.01 -15.38
C ARG A 620 29.49 -5.50 -15.30
N SER A 621 29.81 -5.04 -14.10
CA SER A 621 30.22 -3.64 -13.86
C SER A 621 31.45 -3.58 -12.96
N ALA A 622 31.98 -2.39 -12.68
CA ALA A 622 33.18 -2.23 -11.86
C ALA A 622 33.07 -2.86 -10.46
N PHE A 623 31.85 -3.01 -9.93
CA PHE A 623 31.58 -3.48 -8.56
C PHE A 623 30.70 -4.73 -8.49
N ARG A 624 30.34 -5.32 -9.64
CA ARG A 624 29.45 -6.48 -9.74
C ARG A 624 30.00 -7.46 -10.76
N ASN A 625 29.94 -8.74 -10.42
CA ASN A 625 30.44 -9.79 -11.29
C ASN A 625 29.46 -10.14 -12.40
N GLY A 626 28.17 -9.78 -12.25
CA GLY A 626 27.14 -10.15 -13.22
C GLY A 626 26.67 -11.57 -13.00
N ASN A 627 26.46 -11.94 -11.74
CA ASN A 627 26.06 -13.28 -11.34
C ASN A 627 24.54 -13.45 -11.43
N VAL A 628 24.09 -14.67 -11.70
CA VAL A 628 22.71 -15.10 -11.54
C VAL A 628 22.64 -16.21 -10.50
N SER A 629 21.82 -16.04 -9.46
CA SER A 629 21.58 -17.09 -8.45
C SER A 629 20.10 -17.43 -8.37
N VAL A 630 19.76 -18.72 -8.44
CA VAL A 630 18.40 -19.26 -8.30
C VAL A 630 18.37 -20.29 -7.17
N ALA A 631 17.55 -20.09 -6.15
CA ALA A 631 17.45 -20.99 -5.00
C ALA A 631 15.99 -21.35 -4.68
N GLY A 632 15.69 -22.65 -4.55
CA GLY A 632 14.34 -23.16 -4.25
C GLY A 632 13.21 -22.55 -5.10
N SER A 633 13.45 -22.31 -6.39
CA SER A 633 12.54 -21.53 -7.26
C SER A 633 12.22 -22.24 -8.57
N HIS A 634 11.13 -21.84 -9.23
CA HIS A 634 10.68 -22.40 -10.50
C HIS A 634 10.64 -21.34 -11.60
N LEU A 635 11.44 -21.55 -12.66
CA LEU A 635 11.51 -20.68 -13.82
C LEU A 635 11.09 -21.50 -15.05
N LEU A 636 9.98 -21.11 -15.66
CA LEU A 636 9.27 -21.91 -16.67
C LEU A 636 9.00 -21.07 -17.93
N ALA A 637 9.29 -21.62 -19.11
CA ALA A 637 8.96 -21.00 -20.40
C ALA A 637 8.43 -22.04 -21.39
N ASN A 638 7.33 -21.77 -22.09
CA ASN A 638 6.81 -22.79 -23.02
C ASN A 638 7.70 -22.98 -24.26
N ASN A 639 8.40 -21.95 -24.74
CA ASN A 639 9.17 -22.01 -26.00
C ASN A 639 10.68 -21.94 -25.76
N ALA A 640 11.20 -20.86 -25.16
CA ALA A 640 12.64 -20.72 -24.95
C ALA A 640 12.96 -20.09 -23.59
N LEU A 641 13.92 -20.68 -22.90
CA LEU A 641 14.47 -20.17 -21.65
C LEU A 641 15.96 -19.92 -21.84
N THR A 642 16.40 -18.68 -21.59
CA THR A 642 17.80 -18.28 -21.76
C THR A 642 18.36 -17.59 -20.52
N PHE A 643 19.50 -18.09 -20.02
CA PHE A 643 20.35 -17.42 -19.04
C PHE A 643 21.64 -16.96 -19.71
N ILE A 644 22.00 -15.69 -19.53
CA ILE A 644 23.31 -15.15 -19.93
C ILE A 644 23.85 -14.34 -18.76
N ALA A 645 24.91 -14.83 -18.11
CA ALA A 645 25.58 -14.16 -17.01
C ALA A 645 27.03 -13.88 -17.40
N GLN A 646 27.49 -12.64 -17.28
CA GLN A 646 28.91 -12.33 -17.49
C GLN A 646 29.81 -12.87 -16.37
N GLY A 647 29.23 -13.18 -15.20
CA GLY A 647 29.88 -13.85 -14.08
C GLY A 647 29.50 -15.33 -13.98
N ASN A 648 28.96 -15.70 -12.82
CA ASN A 648 28.55 -17.07 -12.50
C ASN A 648 27.04 -17.27 -12.64
N VAL A 649 26.62 -18.51 -12.88
CA VAL A 649 25.24 -18.98 -12.72
C VAL A 649 25.21 -20.04 -11.63
N TRP A 650 24.47 -19.79 -10.56
CA TRP A 650 24.26 -20.72 -9.45
C TRP A 650 22.80 -21.12 -9.37
N VAL A 651 22.51 -22.42 -9.37
CA VAL A 651 21.15 -22.94 -9.21
C VAL A 651 21.16 -23.99 -8.11
N SER A 652 20.47 -23.75 -7.00
CA SER A 652 20.48 -24.63 -5.85
C SER A 652 19.09 -24.96 -5.31
N GLY A 653 18.99 -26.02 -4.51
CA GLY A 653 17.86 -26.19 -3.60
C GLY A 653 17.85 -25.13 -2.48
N MET A 654 16.71 -24.99 -1.80
CA MET A 654 16.57 -24.22 -0.58
C MET A 654 16.28 -25.16 0.59
N ALA A 655 16.98 -25.00 1.72
CA ALA A 655 16.80 -25.86 2.88
C ALA A 655 15.39 -25.72 3.48
N GLN A 656 14.81 -26.85 3.87
CA GLN A 656 13.63 -26.95 4.71
C GLN A 656 14.07 -27.63 6.00
N LYS A 657 13.60 -27.13 7.15
CA LYS A 657 14.04 -27.62 8.45
C LYS A 657 12.83 -27.94 9.32
N GLU A 658 12.80 -29.14 9.86
CA GLU A 658 11.90 -29.49 10.96
C GLU A 658 12.75 -29.71 12.21
N GLY A 659 12.34 -29.15 13.33
CA GLY A 659 13.06 -29.27 14.60
C GLY A 659 12.10 -29.44 15.75
N PHE A 660 12.51 -30.20 16.76
CA PHE A 660 11.78 -30.32 18.00
C PHE A 660 12.71 -30.29 19.21
N ASN A 661 12.19 -29.80 20.32
CA ASN A 661 12.80 -29.88 21.64
C ASN A 661 11.77 -30.42 22.63
N LEU A 662 12.11 -31.51 23.31
CA LEU A 662 11.32 -32.13 24.35
C LEU A 662 12.07 -31.99 25.67
N SER A 663 11.40 -31.47 26.69
CA SER A 663 11.94 -31.52 28.05
C SER A 663 10.89 -31.84 29.11
N GLY A 664 11.31 -32.50 30.19
CA GLY A 664 10.43 -32.81 31.32
C GLY A 664 10.98 -33.89 32.25
N SER A 665 10.36 -34.03 33.42
CA SER A 665 10.76 -35.00 34.46
C SER A 665 10.34 -36.45 34.18
N GLN A 666 9.49 -36.71 33.18
CA GLN A 666 8.86 -38.02 32.94
C GLN A 666 8.71 -38.42 31.45
N TRP A 667 9.61 -38.04 30.54
CA TRP A 667 9.59 -38.49 29.12
C TRP A 667 10.12 -39.93 28.92
N GLY A 668 9.96 -40.80 29.92
CA GLY A 668 10.39 -42.19 29.84
C GLY A 668 9.34 -43.07 29.13
N PRO A 669 9.75 -44.02 28.27
CA PRO A 669 8.88 -45.11 27.89
C PRO A 669 8.71 -45.99 29.13
N VAL A 670 7.48 -46.45 29.40
CA VAL A 670 7.13 -47.43 30.44
C VAL A 670 6.92 -46.86 31.85
N ALA A 671 5.72 -47.14 32.39
CA ALA A 671 5.44 -47.05 33.80
C ALA A 671 6.21 -48.14 34.55
N GLY A 672 7.18 -47.76 35.38
CA GLY A 672 7.75 -48.69 36.36
C GLY A 672 9.20 -48.44 36.74
N GLU A 673 10.08 -48.11 35.80
CA GLU A 673 11.51 -47.98 36.10
C GLU A 673 12.14 -46.95 35.17
N LEU A 674 12.58 -45.81 35.72
CA LEU A 674 13.82 -45.06 35.41
C LEU A 674 13.84 -43.75 36.24
N PRO A 675 15.03 -43.16 36.50
CA PRO A 675 15.28 -42.21 37.60
C PRO A 675 14.59 -40.86 37.45
N GLN A 676 14.38 -40.19 38.59
CA GLN A 676 14.12 -38.76 38.66
C GLN A 676 15.27 -37.97 38.03
N GLY A 677 15.14 -37.61 36.76
CA GLY A 677 16.11 -36.81 36.01
C GLY A 677 15.41 -35.95 34.97
N GLN A 678 15.96 -34.76 34.69
CA GLN A 678 15.46 -33.92 33.58
C GLN A 678 15.79 -34.60 32.25
N TRP A 679 14.76 -35.08 31.55
CA TRP A 679 14.91 -35.55 30.17
C TRP A 679 14.97 -34.34 29.24
N ARG A 680 15.95 -34.32 28.33
CA ARG A 680 16.03 -33.35 27.23
C ARG A 680 16.37 -34.08 25.94
N ARG A 681 15.52 -33.95 24.91
CA ARG A 681 15.76 -34.49 23.57
C ARG A 681 15.59 -33.41 22.53
N GLU A 682 16.56 -33.33 21.62
CA GLU A 682 16.54 -32.42 20.49
C GLU A 682 16.74 -33.21 19.20
N GLY A 683 15.86 -32.99 18.24
CA GLY A 683 15.93 -33.63 16.94
C GLY A 683 15.67 -32.64 15.83
N TYR A 684 16.28 -32.88 14.66
CA TYR A 684 16.00 -32.08 13.47
C TYR A 684 16.06 -32.90 12.17
N GLN A 685 15.14 -32.60 11.26
CA GLN A 685 15.18 -33.00 9.86
C GLN A 685 15.64 -31.81 9.02
N VAL A 686 16.50 -32.08 8.04
CA VAL A 686 16.75 -31.12 6.96
C VAL A 686 16.47 -31.79 5.63
N SER A 687 15.60 -31.20 4.84
CA SER A 687 15.39 -31.55 3.42
C SER A 687 15.69 -30.33 2.55
N GLN A 688 15.64 -30.48 1.23
CA GLN A 688 15.80 -29.36 0.30
C GLN A 688 14.64 -29.26 -0.69
N ALA A 689 14.08 -28.06 -0.82
CA ALA A 689 13.18 -27.69 -1.91
C ALA A 689 14.00 -27.47 -3.18
N ARG A 690 13.77 -28.30 -4.18
CA ARG A 690 14.47 -28.28 -5.48
C ARG A 690 14.16 -27.01 -6.28
N SER A 691 15.16 -26.44 -6.96
CA SER A 691 14.91 -25.48 -8.06
C SER A 691 14.63 -26.22 -9.37
N THR A 692 13.68 -25.71 -10.16
CA THR A 692 13.36 -26.26 -11.49
C THR A 692 13.46 -25.18 -12.55
N ILE A 693 14.31 -25.41 -13.54
CA ILE A 693 14.43 -24.57 -14.73
C ILE A 693 13.92 -25.38 -15.91
N ALA A 694 12.83 -24.95 -16.53
CA ALA A 694 12.21 -25.71 -17.61
C ALA A 694 11.77 -24.86 -18.80
N GLY A 695 11.97 -25.37 -20.02
CA GLY A 695 11.27 -24.81 -21.17
C GLY A 695 11.46 -25.53 -22.50
N GLY A 696 10.78 -25.06 -23.55
CA GLY A 696 10.80 -25.71 -24.88
C GLY A 696 12.22 -25.91 -25.43
N SER A 697 13.09 -24.93 -25.25
CA SER A 697 14.55 -25.02 -25.38
C SER A 697 15.19 -24.31 -24.19
N LEU A 698 16.33 -24.83 -23.71
CA LEU A 698 17.06 -24.26 -22.59
C LEU A 698 18.48 -23.91 -23.00
N HIS A 699 18.86 -22.65 -22.83
CA HIS A 699 20.23 -22.18 -23.04
C HIS A 699 20.76 -21.48 -21.78
N MET A 700 21.91 -21.90 -21.28
CA MET A 700 22.58 -21.28 -20.14
C MET A 700 24.03 -20.98 -20.48
N GLU A 701 24.40 -19.71 -20.37
CA GLU A 701 25.76 -19.22 -20.57
C GLU A 701 26.25 -18.46 -19.33
N ALA A 702 27.42 -18.84 -18.84
CA ALA A 702 28.13 -18.17 -17.75
C ALA A 702 29.56 -17.82 -18.18
N GLY A 703 30.02 -16.59 -17.91
CA GLY A 703 31.39 -16.18 -18.23
C GLY A 703 32.47 -16.96 -17.45
N ALA A 704 32.15 -17.36 -16.22
CA ALA A 704 33.06 -18.13 -15.35
C ALA A 704 32.48 -19.52 -15.03
N MET A 705 31.63 -19.62 -14.01
CA MET A 705 31.13 -20.89 -13.50
C MET A 705 29.63 -21.05 -13.71
N LEU A 706 29.20 -22.23 -14.14
CA LEU A 706 27.81 -22.70 -14.07
C LEU A 706 27.74 -23.87 -13.09
N ASP A 707 27.09 -23.66 -11.94
CA ASP A 707 26.89 -24.69 -10.92
C ASP A 707 25.41 -24.92 -10.64
N VAL A 708 25.01 -26.18 -10.75
CA VAL A 708 23.64 -26.63 -10.52
C VAL A 708 23.65 -27.76 -9.49
N ALA A 709 23.23 -27.44 -8.28
CA ALA A 709 23.25 -28.33 -7.11
C ALA A 709 21.83 -28.74 -6.69
N GLY A 710 21.57 -30.05 -6.62
CA GLY A 710 20.31 -30.63 -6.13
C GLY A 710 19.05 -30.15 -6.86
N SER A 711 19.22 -29.74 -8.13
CA SER A 711 18.23 -29.02 -8.93
C SER A 711 17.91 -29.73 -10.25
N ALA A 712 16.83 -29.30 -10.92
CA ALA A 712 16.39 -29.88 -12.19
C ALA A 712 16.47 -28.90 -13.36
N LEU A 713 17.01 -29.38 -14.48
CA LEU A 713 17.00 -28.72 -15.79
C LEU A 713 16.16 -29.58 -16.75
N GLU A 714 15.10 -29.04 -17.33
CA GLU A 714 14.18 -29.78 -18.18
C GLU A 714 13.91 -29.05 -19.50
N SER A 715 13.94 -29.78 -20.61
CA SER A 715 13.56 -29.24 -21.90
C SER A 715 12.79 -30.23 -22.77
N GLU A 716 11.77 -29.74 -23.48
CA GLU A 716 11.07 -30.52 -24.50
C GLU A 716 11.89 -30.65 -25.80
N GLY A 717 12.83 -29.75 -26.02
CA GLY A 717 13.82 -29.74 -27.10
C GLY A 717 15.23 -29.81 -26.53
N ASP A 718 16.09 -28.88 -26.97
CA ASP A 718 17.53 -28.92 -26.68
C ASP A 718 17.90 -28.24 -25.35
N ILE A 719 18.95 -28.76 -24.71
CA ILE A 719 19.65 -28.09 -23.60
C ILE A 719 21.07 -27.74 -24.02
N LYS A 720 21.44 -26.46 -23.93
CA LYS A 720 22.79 -25.95 -24.25
C LYS A 720 23.41 -25.25 -23.06
N LEU A 721 24.48 -25.82 -22.52
CA LEU A 721 25.23 -25.28 -21.38
C LEU A 721 26.61 -24.78 -21.86
N ARG A 722 26.97 -23.54 -21.52
CA ARG A 722 28.29 -22.96 -21.84
C ARG A 722 28.86 -22.24 -20.63
N ALA A 723 30.07 -22.61 -20.22
CA ALA A 723 30.82 -21.87 -19.20
C ALA A 723 32.32 -22.17 -19.32
N SER A 724 33.17 -21.43 -18.60
CA SER A 724 34.56 -21.90 -18.42
C SER A 724 34.54 -23.20 -17.63
N ASP A 725 33.73 -23.24 -16.57
CA ASP A 725 33.63 -24.37 -15.66
C ASP A 725 32.18 -24.75 -15.36
N ILE A 726 31.86 -26.04 -15.42
CA ILE A 726 30.51 -26.57 -15.15
C ILE A 726 30.54 -27.59 -14.00
N GLN A 727 29.64 -27.41 -13.03
CA GLN A 727 29.39 -28.36 -11.94
C GLN A 727 27.91 -28.78 -11.91
N LEU A 728 27.68 -30.09 -11.94
CA LEU A 728 26.34 -30.69 -11.90
C LEU A 728 26.28 -31.69 -10.74
N THR A 729 25.76 -31.27 -9.59
CA THR A 729 25.93 -32.01 -8.34
C THR A 729 24.62 -32.22 -7.57
N GLY A 730 24.56 -33.22 -6.69
CA GLY A 730 23.50 -33.30 -5.67
C GLY A 730 23.59 -32.13 -4.66
N SER A 731 22.54 -31.93 -3.86
CA SER A 731 22.54 -30.91 -2.80
C SER A 731 23.58 -31.22 -1.71
N LEU A 732 24.34 -30.21 -1.27
CA LEU A 732 25.38 -30.23 -0.22
C LEU A 732 25.20 -31.32 0.86
N GLU A 733 26.20 -32.17 1.05
CA GLU A 733 26.36 -33.02 2.22
C GLU A 733 27.00 -32.22 3.37
N ALA A 734 26.34 -32.12 4.53
CA ALA A 734 26.98 -31.61 5.74
C ALA A 734 27.73 -32.76 6.44
N THR A 735 29.02 -32.58 6.70
CA THR A 735 29.85 -33.52 7.48
C THR A 735 29.21 -33.78 8.87
N GLY A 736 28.88 -35.03 9.19
CA GLY A 736 28.40 -35.42 10.53
C GLY A 736 27.75 -36.82 10.58
N PRO A 737 27.64 -37.44 11.77
CA PRO A 737 27.04 -38.76 11.95
C PRO A 737 25.54 -38.76 11.60
N ARG A 738 25.10 -39.80 10.89
CA ARG A 738 23.68 -40.04 10.56
C ARG A 738 23.05 -40.92 11.64
N ASN A 739 22.17 -40.37 12.45
CA ASN A 739 21.35 -41.14 13.39
C ASN A 739 19.90 -41.10 12.91
N LYS A 740 19.35 -42.26 12.54
CA LYS A 740 17.97 -42.40 12.04
C LYS A 740 16.99 -41.93 13.14
N ALA A 741 16.19 -40.90 12.85
CA ALA A 741 15.21 -40.36 13.79
C ALA A 741 13.93 -41.21 13.81
N VAL A 742 13.34 -41.38 14.99
CA VAL A 742 11.95 -41.84 15.13
C VAL A 742 11.09 -40.59 15.24
N TRP A 743 10.28 -40.33 14.22
CA TRP A 743 9.43 -39.13 14.14
C TRP A 743 8.16 -39.32 14.95
N LEU A 744 7.81 -38.30 15.74
CA LEU A 744 6.51 -38.21 16.41
C LEU A 744 5.47 -37.81 15.35
N GLU A 745 4.96 -38.80 14.60
CA GLU A 745 3.67 -38.66 13.91
C GLU A 745 2.61 -38.30 14.97
N ASN A 746 1.63 -37.49 14.61
CA ASN A 746 0.74 -36.78 15.55
C ASN A 746 -0.17 -37.66 16.42
N ASP A 747 -0.01 -38.97 16.38
CA ASP A 747 -0.56 -39.91 17.34
C ASP A 747 0.62 -40.52 18.09
N ILE A 748 0.62 -40.46 19.42
CA ILE A 748 1.61 -41.17 20.23
C ILE A 748 1.02 -42.56 20.56
N PRO A 749 1.35 -43.64 19.82
CA PRO A 749 1.37 -44.96 20.41
C PRO A 749 2.59 -45.08 21.34
N ASP A 750 2.37 -45.63 22.53
CA ASP A 750 3.35 -45.84 23.62
C ASP A 750 4.59 -46.72 23.26
N HIS A 751 4.86 -47.01 21.99
CA HIS A 751 5.76 -48.11 21.58
C HIS A 751 6.92 -47.72 20.64
N TYR A 752 7.12 -46.45 20.30
CA TYR A 752 8.15 -46.03 19.33
C TYR A 752 9.33 -45.25 19.96
N PHE A 753 9.85 -45.69 21.09
CA PHE A 753 11.11 -45.17 21.62
C PHE A 753 12.19 -46.24 21.53
N SER A 754 13.12 -46.10 20.59
CA SER A 754 14.34 -46.91 20.59
C SER A 754 15.19 -46.51 21.81
N PRO A 755 15.69 -47.46 22.62
CA PRO A 755 16.62 -47.17 23.69
C PRO A 755 17.94 -46.70 23.07
N ALA A 756 18.48 -45.58 23.54
CA ALA A 756 19.84 -45.15 23.21
C ALA A 756 20.60 -44.89 24.51
N ASP A 757 21.89 -45.22 24.45
CA ASP A 757 22.98 -45.23 25.43
C ASP A 757 22.85 -44.33 26.67
N ASP A 758 23.43 -44.81 27.77
CA ASP A 758 23.26 -44.45 29.20
C ASP A 758 23.37 -42.96 29.63
N ASP A 759 23.60 -42.00 28.73
CA ASP A 759 23.92 -40.61 29.06
C ASP A 759 22.77 -39.58 28.92
N GLY A 760 21.54 -40.01 28.59
CA GLY A 760 20.34 -39.15 28.68
C GLY A 760 20.29 -37.90 27.77
N GLN A 761 21.31 -37.70 26.92
CA GLN A 761 21.48 -36.57 25.99
C GLN A 761 21.67 -37.11 24.57
N ALA A 762 20.58 -37.42 23.85
CA ALA A 762 20.65 -37.91 22.47
C ALA A 762 20.23 -36.83 21.47
N HIS A 763 21.17 -36.42 20.59
CA HIS A 763 20.88 -35.59 19.42
C HIS A 763 20.54 -36.48 18.22
N MET A 764 19.36 -36.30 17.63
CA MET A 764 18.92 -37.06 16.44
C MET A 764 18.90 -36.16 15.20
N THR A 765 19.41 -36.65 14.07
CA THR A 765 19.54 -35.86 12.84
C THR A 765 19.29 -36.69 11.61
N GLU A 766 18.24 -36.34 10.87
CA GLU A 766 17.94 -36.92 9.56
C GLU A 766 18.08 -35.87 8.46
N ARG A 767 18.74 -36.23 7.35
CA ARG A 767 19.00 -35.33 6.23
C ARG A 767 18.63 -36.00 4.92
N THR A 768 17.78 -35.37 4.13
CA THR A 768 17.40 -35.82 2.79
C THR A 768 17.98 -34.87 1.73
N HIS A 769 18.61 -35.46 0.71
CA HIS A 769 19.34 -34.73 -0.32
C HIS A 769 18.68 -34.95 -1.68
N ASN A 770 18.68 -33.90 -2.50
CA ASN A 770 18.24 -33.99 -3.88
C ASN A 770 19.42 -34.32 -4.78
N GLY A 771 19.27 -35.32 -5.66
CA GLY A 771 20.17 -35.48 -6.81
C GLY A 771 19.95 -34.37 -7.84
N PHE A 772 20.92 -34.17 -8.73
CA PHE A 772 20.77 -33.36 -9.93
C PHE A 772 20.08 -34.15 -11.05
N SER A 773 19.16 -33.52 -11.77
CA SER A 773 18.53 -34.13 -12.95
C SER A 773 18.48 -33.19 -14.14
N MET A 774 18.95 -33.65 -15.29
CA MET A 774 18.87 -32.95 -16.57
C MET A 774 18.21 -33.82 -17.62
N LYS A 775 17.12 -33.32 -18.24
CA LYS A 775 16.34 -34.07 -19.24
C LYS A 775 16.05 -33.22 -20.46
N ALA A 776 16.44 -33.69 -21.64
CA ALA A 776 16.17 -33.04 -22.92
C ALA A 776 15.37 -33.96 -23.84
N GLY A 777 14.33 -33.40 -24.46
CA GLY A 777 13.58 -34.07 -25.53
C GLY A 777 14.31 -34.07 -26.87
N GLY A 778 15.32 -33.20 -27.05
CA GLY A 778 16.26 -33.15 -28.16
C GLY A 778 17.70 -33.40 -27.71
N ASP A 779 18.62 -32.54 -28.17
CA ASP A 779 20.07 -32.66 -27.93
C ASP A 779 20.48 -32.04 -26.59
N ILE A 780 21.58 -32.53 -26.02
CA ILE A 780 22.30 -31.91 -24.90
C ILE A 780 23.71 -31.55 -25.37
N ASP A 781 24.00 -30.25 -25.44
CA ASP A 781 25.34 -29.73 -25.74
C ASP A 781 25.95 -29.08 -24.48
N ILE A 782 27.01 -29.69 -23.95
CA ILE A 782 27.77 -29.13 -22.82
C ILE A 782 29.07 -28.56 -23.38
N SER A 783 29.40 -27.30 -23.13
CA SER A 783 30.67 -26.69 -23.54
C SER A 783 31.38 -26.08 -22.33
N ALA A 784 32.47 -26.71 -21.90
CA ALA A 784 33.28 -26.25 -20.78
C ALA A 784 34.76 -26.62 -20.92
N ALA A 785 35.63 -25.87 -20.25
CA ALA A 785 37.02 -26.27 -20.05
C ALA A 785 37.12 -27.36 -18.96
N ARG A 786 36.32 -27.27 -17.89
CA ARG A 786 36.24 -28.29 -16.83
C ARG A 786 34.79 -28.68 -16.53
N LEU A 787 34.55 -29.97 -16.30
CA LEU A 787 33.25 -30.53 -15.93
C LEU A 787 33.39 -31.43 -14.69
N ALA A 788 32.58 -31.17 -13.67
CA ALA A 788 32.43 -32.04 -12.50
C ALA A 788 30.98 -32.53 -12.38
N THR A 789 30.80 -33.81 -12.07
CA THR A 789 29.46 -34.37 -11.81
C THR A 789 29.47 -35.23 -10.55
N HIS A 790 28.36 -35.18 -9.79
CA HIS A 790 28.17 -36.03 -8.63
C HIS A 790 26.68 -36.25 -8.37
N ALA A 791 26.23 -37.50 -8.20
CA ALA A 791 24.81 -37.83 -8.07
C ALA A 791 23.92 -37.19 -9.15
N ALA A 792 24.46 -37.13 -10.38
CA ALA A 792 23.86 -36.47 -11.53
C ALA A 792 23.16 -37.49 -12.44
N SER A 793 21.90 -37.24 -12.79
CA SER A 793 21.17 -37.99 -13.82
C SER A 793 21.00 -37.12 -15.06
N VAL A 794 21.59 -37.53 -16.18
CA VAL A 794 21.52 -36.80 -17.45
C VAL A 794 20.89 -37.68 -18.52
N GLU A 795 19.84 -37.17 -19.17
CA GLU A 795 19.07 -37.89 -20.18
C GLU A 795 18.85 -37.01 -21.42
N ALA A 796 19.52 -37.35 -22.52
CA ALA A 796 19.27 -36.78 -23.85
C ALA A 796 18.46 -37.79 -24.68
N LYS A 797 17.34 -37.36 -25.29
CA LYS A 797 16.66 -38.20 -26.30
C LYS A 797 17.40 -38.20 -27.63
N GLY A 798 18.01 -37.08 -28.00
CA GLY A 798 18.85 -36.93 -29.19
C GLY A 798 20.32 -37.20 -28.89
N ARG A 799 21.19 -36.33 -29.41
CA ARG A 799 22.64 -36.42 -29.22
C ARG A 799 23.08 -35.79 -27.90
N LEU A 800 24.03 -36.44 -27.23
CA LEU A 800 24.80 -35.83 -26.14
C LEU A 800 26.19 -35.46 -26.66
N THR A 801 26.58 -34.20 -26.51
CA THR A 801 27.88 -33.66 -26.92
C THR A 801 28.68 -33.15 -25.72
N VAL A 802 29.91 -33.65 -25.54
CA VAL A 802 30.87 -33.16 -24.53
C VAL A 802 32.24 -32.95 -25.20
N PRO A 803 32.80 -31.72 -25.25
CA PRO A 803 33.98 -31.38 -26.02
C PRO A 803 35.21 -32.22 -25.66
N SER A 804 36.00 -32.54 -26.67
CA SER A 804 37.27 -33.25 -26.54
C SER A 804 38.36 -32.46 -25.80
N THR A 805 38.21 -31.13 -25.66
CA THR A 805 39.17 -30.25 -24.95
C THR A 805 38.95 -30.16 -23.43
N LEU A 806 38.04 -30.94 -22.84
CA LEU A 806 37.82 -30.92 -21.39
C LEU A 806 39.12 -31.31 -20.65
N ALA A 807 39.50 -30.56 -19.61
CA ALA A 807 40.48 -30.99 -18.62
C ALA A 807 39.78 -31.81 -17.52
N LEU A 808 40.44 -32.87 -17.04
CA LEU A 808 39.99 -33.66 -15.88
C LEU A 808 40.37 -32.87 -14.61
N PHE A 809 39.43 -32.68 -13.69
CA PHE A 809 39.70 -32.01 -12.39
C PHE A 809 40.82 -32.66 -11.57
N LYS A 810 41.04 -33.96 -11.81
CA LYS A 810 42.11 -34.78 -11.23
C LYS A 810 43.51 -34.33 -11.68
N ASP A 811 43.64 -33.74 -12.87
CA ASP A 811 44.92 -33.52 -13.55
C ASP A 811 45.35 -32.04 -13.58
N THR A 812 44.66 -31.16 -12.85
CA THR A 812 44.96 -29.71 -12.79
C THR A 812 45.65 -29.36 -11.45
N PRO A 813 46.85 -28.73 -11.45
CA PRO A 813 47.50 -28.26 -10.22
C PRO A 813 46.61 -27.27 -9.45
N VAL A 814 46.65 -27.33 -8.12
CA VAL A 814 45.88 -26.43 -7.25
C VAL A 814 46.63 -25.12 -7.10
N GLU A 815 46.06 -24.03 -7.59
CA GLU A 815 46.49 -22.68 -7.20
C GLU A 815 45.60 -22.19 -6.05
N ASP A 816 46.16 -21.46 -5.07
CA ASP A 816 45.45 -20.98 -3.87
C ASP A 816 44.24 -20.06 -4.19
N GLY A 817 44.05 -19.66 -5.45
CA GLY A 817 42.91 -18.91 -5.97
C GLY A 817 41.84 -19.72 -6.71
N ASP A 818 41.95 -21.06 -6.79
CA ASP A 818 41.04 -21.90 -7.57
C ASP A 818 39.64 -21.97 -6.92
N ALA A 819 38.75 -21.07 -7.36
CA ALA A 819 37.37 -20.94 -6.87
C ALA A 819 36.65 -22.29 -6.84
N ILE A 820 37.02 -23.20 -7.74
CA ILE A 820 36.38 -24.50 -7.86
C ILE A 820 36.67 -25.43 -6.70
N ARG A 821 37.87 -25.47 -6.10
CA ARG A 821 38.09 -26.29 -4.88
C ARG A 821 37.48 -25.68 -3.63
N LYS A 822 37.34 -24.35 -3.59
CA LYS A 822 36.63 -23.66 -2.50
C LYS A 822 35.12 -23.92 -2.51
N TYR A 823 34.57 -24.22 -3.69
CA TYR A 823 33.16 -24.62 -3.93
C TYR A 823 32.99 -26.07 -4.40
N TYR A 824 34.03 -26.91 -4.35
CA TYR A 824 33.92 -28.33 -4.73
C TYR A 824 33.16 -29.03 -3.60
N HIS A 825 31.86 -29.07 -3.76
CA HIS A 825 30.94 -29.76 -2.87
C HIS A 825 31.16 -31.27 -3.03
N GLY A 826 32.13 -31.81 -2.28
CA GLY A 826 32.42 -33.23 -2.23
C GLY A 826 33.86 -33.62 -2.59
N HIS A 827 34.87 -33.00 -1.97
CA HIS A 827 36.17 -33.68 -1.87
C HIS A 827 36.00 -34.90 -0.94
N VAL A 828 35.52 -36.01 -1.49
CA VAL A 828 35.81 -37.32 -0.93
C VAL A 828 37.28 -37.56 -1.29
N PRO A 829 38.22 -37.59 -0.32
CA PRO A 829 39.57 -38.01 -0.64
C PRO A 829 39.46 -39.37 -1.34
N PRO A 830 40.30 -39.69 -2.33
CA PRO A 830 40.28 -41.01 -2.92
C PRO A 830 40.37 -41.99 -1.76
N ARG A 831 39.30 -42.75 -1.49
CA ARG A 831 39.47 -43.96 -0.72
C ARG A 831 40.50 -44.71 -1.53
N GLN A 832 41.69 -44.87 -0.96
CA GLN A 832 42.58 -45.94 -1.39
C GLN A 832 41.66 -47.14 -1.57
N SER A 833 41.57 -47.60 -2.81
CA SER A 833 40.81 -48.78 -3.15
C SER A 833 41.13 -49.83 -2.11
N SER A 834 40.14 -50.23 -1.29
CA SER A 834 40.25 -51.38 -0.40
C SER A 834 40.29 -52.70 -1.18
N TRP A 835 40.72 -52.65 -2.44
CA TRP A 835 41.01 -53.75 -3.35
C TRP A 835 42.52 -53.91 -3.61
N GLN A 836 43.39 -53.33 -2.77
CA GLN A 836 44.69 -53.95 -2.57
C GLN A 836 44.52 -55.06 -1.55
N ALA A 837 44.51 -56.30 -2.06
CA ALA A 837 44.59 -57.49 -1.26
C ALA A 837 45.74 -57.35 -0.26
N LEU A 838 45.40 -57.36 1.04
CA LEU A 838 46.31 -57.85 2.05
C LEU A 838 46.56 -59.32 1.70
N ALA A 839 47.71 -59.58 1.08
CA ALA A 839 48.21 -60.92 0.92
C ALA A 839 48.39 -61.53 2.32
N GLY A 840 47.60 -62.57 2.60
CA GLY A 840 47.72 -63.41 3.78
C GLY A 840 46.70 -63.08 4.87
N LEU A 841 45.56 -63.76 4.84
CA LEU A 841 44.86 -64.40 5.97
C LEU A 841 43.61 -65.13 5.41
N PRO A 842 43.18 -66.27 6.01
CA PRO A 842 42.31 -67.24 5.35
C PRO A 842 40.85 -66.79 5.23
N LEU A 843 40.26 -67.12 4.07
CA LEU A 843 38.84 -66.98 3.75
C LEU A 843 37.96 -67.75 4.74
N ALA A 844 37.11 -67.03 5.47
CA ALA A 844 35.86 -67.58 5.98
C ALA A 844 34.71 -66.91 5.24
N SER A 845 33.92 -67.73 4.54
CA SER A 845 32.71 -67.34 3.83
C SER A 845 31.68 -66.77 4.81
N LEU A 846 31.33 -65.50 4.66
CA LEU A 846 30.13 -64.92 5.23
C LEU A 846 29.28 -64.39 4.07
N ASP A 847 28.31 -65.22 3.66
CA ASP A 847 27.14 -64.80 2.91
C ASP A 847 26.48 -63.65 3.68
N THR A 848 26.65 -62.44 3.17
CA THR A 848 25.85 -61.28 3.57
C THR A 848 25.01 -60.87 2.37
N PRO A 849 23.68 -60.80 2.50
CA PRO A 849 22.82 -60.40 1.40
C PRO A 849 23.13 -58.95 1.00
N LEU A 850 23.12 -58.70 -0.31
CA LEU A 850 23.26 -57.38 -0.94
C LEU A 850 22.43 -56.33 -0.18
N PRO A 851 23.00 -55.18 0.22
CA PRO A 851 22.25 -54.16 0.93
C PRO A 851 21.18 -53.54 0.01
N ALA A 852 19.98 -53.39 0.58
CA ALA A 852 18.78 -52.87 -0.07
C ALA A 852 18.90 -51.40 -0.53
N ASN A 853 18.19 -51.10 -1.62
CA ASN A 853 18.06 -49.83 -2.33
C ASN A 853 17.65 -48.61 -1.47
N ASN A 854 18.58 -47.98 -0.75
CA ASN A 854 18.40 -46.64 -0.15
C ASN A 854 19.74 -45.87 -0.07
N GLY A 855 20.49 -45.84 -1.18
CA GLY A 855 21.83 -45.24 -1.22
C GLY A 855 21.85 -43.76 -1.60
N THR A 856 22.36 -42.92 -0.70
CA THR A 856 22.90 -41.57 -0.99
C THR A 856 24.31 -41.63 -1.62
N THR A 857 24.58 -42.66 -2.40
CA THR A 857 25.82 -42.87 -3.15
C THR A 857 25.42 -43.26 -4.57
N ARG A 858 24.59 -42.44 -5.22
CA ARG A 858 24.35 -42.62 -6.65
C ARG A 858 25.57 -42.06 -7.38
N GLU A 859 26.30 -42.94 -8.04
CA GLU A 859 27.21 -42.55 -9.11
C GLU A 859 26.39 -41.79 -10.18
N SER A 860 27.02 -40.83 -10.85
CA SER A 860 26.39 -40.13 -11.96
C SER A 860 26.00 -41.13 -13.06
N SER A 861 24.90 -40.92 -13.77
CA SER A 861 24.45 -41.82 -14.84
C SER A 861 23.96 -41.02 -16.05
N PHE A 862 24.48 -41.34 -17.23
CA PHE A 862 24.19 -40.63 -18.47
C PHE A 862 23.45 -41.56 -19.44
N VAL A 863 22.39 -41.05 -20.06
CA VAL A 863 21.60 -41.74 -21.09
C VAL A 863 21.49 -40.83 -22.31
N ALA A 864 21.78 -41.35 -23.50
CA ALA A 864 21.72 -40.59 -24.74
C ALA A 864 21.14 -41.44 -25.89
N GLY A 865 20.50 -40.80 -26.88
CA GLY A 865 20.14 -41.47 -28.13
C GLY A 865 21.38 -41.71 -29.00
N GLU A 866 22.21 -40.69 -29.14
CA GLU A 866 23.47 -40.74 -29.90
C GLU A 866 24.61 -40.04 -29.14
N VAL A 867 25.85 -40.50 -29.35
CA VAL A 867 27.09 -39.85 -28.89
C VAL A 867 28.16 -40.03 -29.96
N ASP A 868 29.02 -39.02 -30.14
CA ASP A 868 30.23 -39.19 -30.96
C ASP A 868 31.34 -39.91 -30.18
N ALA A 869 32.36 -40.37 -30.90
CA ALA A 869 33.46 -41.16 -30.33
C ALA A 869 34.24 -40.39 -29.26
N ASP A 870 34.45 -39.09 -29.47
CA ASP A 870 35.19 -38.21 -28.56
C ASP A 870 34.41 -38.03 -27.24
N THR A 871 33.11 -37.78 -27.34
CA THR A 871 32.20 -37.65 -26.19
C THR A 871 32.11 -38.96 -25.42
N ALA A 872 31.95 -40.09 -26.12
CA ALA A 872 31.89 -41.41 -25.48
C ALA A 872 33.18 -41.74 -24.72
N GLN A 873 34.34 -41.48 -25.33
CA GLN A 873 35.64 -41.67 -24.67
C GLN A 873 35.76 -40.74 -23.46
N ARG A 874 35.28 -39.50 -23.55
CA ARG A 874 35.36 -38.55 -22.44
C ARG A 874 34.50 -38.91 -21.25
N ILE A 875 33.27 -39.37 -21.49
CA ILE A 875 32.37 -39.83 -20.42
C ILE A 875 32.98 -41.06 -19.72
N LYS A 876 33.64 -41.94 -20.48
CA LYS A 876 34.41 -43.07 -19.95
C LYS A 876 35.59 -42.60 -19.09
N ASP A 877 36.34 -41.59 -19.52
CA ASP A 877 37.46 -41.03 -18.74
C ASP A 877 37.01 -40.38 -17.41
N LEU A 878 35.77 -39.88 -17.36
CA LEU A 878 35.12 -39.36 -16.15
C LEU A 878 34.56 -40.47 -15.24
N ASN A 879 34.67 -41.74 -15.63
CA ASN A 879 34.10 -42.90 -14.94
C ASN A 879 32.59 -42.78 -14.69
N ILE A 880 31.86 -42.27 -15.69
CA ILE A 880 30.41 -42.13 -15.64
C ILE A 880 29.77 -43.23 -16.50
N PRO A 881 28.89 -44.08 -15.95
CA PRO A 881 28.06 -44.99 -16.73
C PRO A 881 27.29 -44.26 -17.84
N LEU A 882 27.48 -44.72 -19.09
CA LEU A 882 26.79 -44.25 -20.28
C LEU A 882 25.93 -45.37 -20.88
N THR A 883 24.64 -45.11 -21.04
CA THR A 883 23.70 -46.01 -21.72
C THR A 883 23.18 -45.34 -22.99
N LEU A 884 23.28 -46.05 -24.12
CA LEU A 884 22.66 -45.62 -25.37
C LEU A 884 21.26 -46.22 -25.50
N ARG A 885 20.31 -45.42 -26.00
CA ARG A 885 18.90 -45.83 -26.16
C ARG A 885 18.66 -46.69 -27.38
#